data_AF-H7EKI3-F1
#
_entry.id   AF-H7EKI3-F1
#
_cell.length_a   1.000
_cell.length_b   1.000
_cell.length_c   1.000
_cell.angle_alpha   90.00
_cell.angle_beta   90.00
_cell.angle_gamma   90.00
#
_symmetry.space_group_name_H-M   'P 1'
#
loop_
_entity.id
_entity.type
_entity.pdbx_description
1 polymer ?
#
loop_
_entity_poly.entity_id
_entity_poly.type
_entity_poly.pdbx_seq_one_letter_code
_entity_poly.pdbx_strand_id
1 'polypeptide(L)'
;MKKTSRFAASVLKAVFAPLLLAAALGFSSCSDDGNDGKDTQGESSYPEDGKTSPLSNESITELNEAIIIANAYVAQDSTLASLKSDVEEAEKLLSSSLAKDSDAEALVAEIKKKLDDAKSSVTVTDTSFESIAGSSQSRAYKGLFEPTILKTEYDGIWLKYITPLVGTENAAQTATMLKSSISAPSYGKNVSEEQKKQGLFNCEFHPLDTVLTFSSKDGAYTLSDGTKTYTYEYLGLSHMGKNDNWHALFPERFKEGESRAFDCSVYKAKESDAGEYKYVLLCPDTPEETYHIEFRYGANINDLQSALDGEYAFWLAAGIPSDADEEMIENVIKLFVEENVPPATEYAYALVNIPFEEFFKEEAQEFDAYTSPTTKAAAGNMSYGTYHTQETPSEATTRGITYPVKIAKASLSALTGKKITDDSPSFEVTTTARGKSSTIRYSGKQNLFQSGDYSYYVLDDAPAFYKELSAEGGSVSAGKIVGNATKIERLYVTITNGEAHHDFSPQITMYIDDPTNAGKVTKLTFNDEAEKAAKVTEGGTEEQPLSALKAIIATDTNGKTYGLTTLSNFFWAKSQMGFKAPKSEDETKNNYPQHPLVGKQIAKLSFITQNGLHEAENITVGTVAENVFTAHDGDEAKFIIPNLQGK
;
A
#
# COMPACT_ATOMS: atom_id res chain seq x y z
N MET A 1 -22.44 -18.18 13.23
CA MET A 1 -21.12 -17.53 13.36
C MET A 1 -20.16 -18.38 12.56
N LYS A 2 -19.70 -17.93 11.38
CA LYS A 2 -18.68 -18.65 10.62
C LYS A 2 -17.33 -18.31 11.23
N LYS A 3 -16.61 -19.30 11.77
CA LYS A 3 -15.20 -19.13 12.16
C LYS A 3 -14.38 -19.19 10.86
N THR A 4 -13.47 -18.24 10.69
CA THR A 4 -12.51 -18.22 9.58
C THR A 4 -11.33 -19.14 9.90
N SER A 5 -10.74 -19.82 8.91
CA SER A 5 -9.39 -20.38 9.03
C SER A 5 -8.43 -19.25 9.38
N ARG A 6 -7.58 -19.48 10.38
CA ARG A 6 -6.72 -18.42 10.94
C ARG A 6 -5.44 -18.23 10.12
N PHE A 7 -4.99 -19.24 9.38
CA PHE A 7 -3.73 -19.18 8.62
C PHE A 7 -3.92 -18.62 7.22
N ALA A 8 -4.74 -19.28 6.39
CA ALA A 8 -4.96 -18.88 5.00
C ALA A 8 -5.48 -17.43 4.92
N ALA A 9 -6.58 -17.13 5.64
CA ALA A 9 -7.23 -15.82 5.59
C ALA A 9 -6.34 -14.63 5.98
N SER A 10 -5.31 -14.82 6.81
CA SER A 10 -4.46 -13.72 7.25
C SER A 10 -3.25 -13.54 6.32
N VAL A 11 -2.52 -14.61 6.00
CA VAL A 11 -1.28 -14.52 5.21
C VAL A 11 -1.61 -14.11 3.78
N LEU A 12 -2.63 -14.73 3.17
CA LEU A 12 -2.98 -14.48 1.77
C LEU A 12 -3.69 -13.13 1.55
N LYS A 13 -4.59 -12.67 2.44
CA LYS A 13 -5.19 -11.33 2.31
C LYS A 13 -4.15 -10.22 2.31
N ALA A 14 -3.11 -10.35 3.13
CA ALA A 14 -2.01 -9.38 3.20
C ALA A 14 -1.04 -9.51 2.01
N VAL A 15 -0.85 -10.73 1.48
CA VAL A 15 0.04 -11.00 0.34
C VAL A 15 -0.56 -10.54 -0.99
N PHE A 16 -1.87 -10.71 -1.18
CA PHE A 16 -2.50 -10.63 -2.50
C PHE A 16 -3.27 -9.36 -2.79
N ALA A 17 -3.72 -8.58 -1.78
CA ALA A 17 -4.37 -7.30 -2.04
C ALA A 17 -3.51 -6.34 -2.91
N PRO A 18 -2.18 -6.24 -2.75
CA PRO A 18 -1.32 -5.43 -3.62
C PRO A 18 -1.04 -6.08 -4.99
N LEU A 19 -0.96 -7.41 -5.08
CA LEU A 19 -0.64 -8.13 -6.33
C LEU A 19 -1.85 -8.22 -7.28
N LEU A 20 -3.07 -8.38 -6.76
CA LEU A 20 -4.31 -8.28 -7.53
C LEU A 20 -4.51 -6.87 -8.07
N LEU A 21 -4.08 -5.85 -7.32
CA LEU A 21 -4.05 -4.47 -7.78
C LEU A 21 -3.10 -4.35 -9.00
N ALA A 22 -1.89 -4.89 -8.93
CA ALA A 22 -0.94 -4.87 -10.06
C ALA A 22 -1.42 -5.67 -11.30
N ALA A 23 -2.09 -6.81 -11.08
CA ALA A 23 -2.65 -7.66 -12.14
C ALA A 23 -3.82 -7.02 -12.88
N ALA A 24 -4.76 -6.39 -12.15
CA ALA A 24 -5.86 -5.62 -12.74
C ALA A 24 -5.37 -4.34 -13.47
N LEU A 25 -4.13 -3.92 -13.21
CA LEU A 25 -3.50 -2.74 -13.79
C LEU A 25 -2.57 -3.03 -14.98
N GLY A 26 -2.46 -4.29 -15.43
CA GLY A 26 -1.72 -4.63 -16.66
C GLY A 26 -0.22 -4.30 -16.64
N PHE A 27 0.40 -4.21 -15.46
CA PHE A 27 1.83 -3.95 -15.35
C PHE A 27 2.65 -5.21 -15.66
N SER A 28 3.36 -5.18 -16.79
CA SER A 28 4.49 -6.06 -17.06
C SER A 28 5.73 -5.48 -16.39
N SER A 29 6.25 -6.10 -15.33
CA SER A 29 7.57 -5.77 -14.83
C SER A 29 8.63 -6.33 -15.77
N CYS A 30 9.21 -5.44 -16.59
CA CYS A 30 10.49 -5.72 -17.23
C CYS A 30 11.59 -5.63 -16.15
N SER A 31 12.20 -6.77 -15.84
CA SER A 31 13.51 -6.81 -15.21
C SER A 31 14.57 -6.51 -16.26
N ASP A 32 15.41 -5.49 -16.04
CA ASP A 32 16.66 -5.34 -16.76
C ASP A 32 17.82 -5.28 -15.76
N ASP A 33 18.78 -6.16 -15.99
CA ASP A 33 19.98 -6.38 -15.22
C ASP A 33 20.98 -5.22 -15.34
N GLY A 34 21.70 -4.96 -14.25
CA GLY A 34 22.78 -3.97 -14.20
C GLY A 34 23.71 -4.22 -13.03
N ASN A 35 24.47 -5.31 -13.12
CA ASN A 35 25.61 -5.64 -12.25
C ASN A 35 26.67 -4.53 -12.28
N ASP A 36 27.18 -4.12 -11.13
CA ASP A 36 28.56 -3.64 -11.00
C ASP A 36 29.07 -3.93 -9.57
N GLY A 37 29.90 -4.96 -9.49
CA GLY A 37 30.56 -5.39 -8.27
C GLY A 37 31.61 -4.40 -7.78
N LYS A 38 31.71 -4.29 -6.46
CA LYS A 38 32.97 -3.92 -5.80
C LYS A 38 33.19 -4.80 -4.58
N ASP A 39 34.18 -5.67 -4.73
CA ASP A 39 34.93 -6.28 -3.64
C ASP A 39 35.47 -5.18 -2.71
N THR A 40 35.20 -5.32 -1.41
CA THR A 40 36.09 -4.82 -0.37
C THR A 40 36.21 -5.89 0.72
N GLN A 41 37.27 -6.68 0.61
CA GLN A 41 37.86 -7.38 1.75
C GLN A 41 38.37 -6.32 2.74
N GLY A 42 37.83 -6.35 3.96
CA GLY A 42 38.36 -5.64 5.11
C GLY A 42 38.45 -6.62 6.27
N GLU A 43 39.61 -7.25 6.42
CA GLU A 43 39.98 -7.97 7.64
C GLU A 43 40.02 -6.94 8.80
N SER A 44 39.11 -7.07 9.76
CA SER A 44 39.28 -6.43 11.08
C SER A 44 39.50 -7.52 12.12
N SER A 45 40.77 -7.69 12.49
CA SER A 45 41.20 -8.44 13.66
C SER A 45 40.72 -7.76 14.95
N TYR A 46 39.88 -8.45 15.73
CA TYR A 46 39.65 -8.17 17.15
C TYR A 46 39.95 -9.44 17.97
N PRO A 47 40.42 -9.29 19.21
CA PRO A 47 41.18 -10.32 19.92
C PRO A 47 40.30 -11.46 20.45
N GLU A 48 40.89 -12.65 20.48
CA GLU A 48 40.37 -13.83 21.17
C GLU A 48 40.23 -13.55 22.68
N ASP A 49 38.99 -13.40 23.15
CA ASP A 49 38.66 -13.54 24.57
C ASP A 49 37.49 -14.54 24.72
N GLY A 50 37.78 -15.69 25.32
CA GLY A 50 36.86 -16.63 25.97
C GLY A 50 35.53 -16.95 25.28
N LYS A 51 35.53 -17.91 24.34
CA LYS A 51 34.31 -18.53 23.79
C LYS A 51 33.44 -19.15 24.91
N THR A 52 32.37 -18.49 25.31
CA THR A 52 31.20 -19.17 25.89
C THR A 52 30.41 -19.76 24.73
N SER A 53 30.32 -21.08 24.65
CA SER A 53 29.51 -21.75 23.64
C SER A 53 28.04 -21.35 23.81
N PRO A 54 27.31 -21.03 22.73
CA PRO A 54 25.86 -20.85 22.78
C PRO A 54 25.18 -22.14 23.25
N LEU A 55 23.94 -22.02 23.74
CA LEU A 55 23.12 -23.17 24.11
C LEU A 55 23.12 -24.25 23.01
N SER A 56 23.23 -25.51 23.41
CA SER A 56 23.10 -26.64 22.51
C SER A 56 21.66 -26.78 22.00
N ASN A 57 21.48 -27.34 20.79
CA ASN A 57 20.14 -27.60 20.26
C ASN A 57 19.30 -28.51 21.18
N GLU A 58 19.96 -29.41 21.91
CA GLU A 58 19.31 -30.28 22.90
C GLU A 58 18.77 -29.45 24.07
N SER A 59 19.60 -28.60 24.68
CA SER A 59 19.20 -27.73 25.78
C SER A 59 18.10 -26.73 25.38
N ILE A 60 18.16 -26.18 24.16
CA ILE A 60 17.10 -25.31 23.60
C ILE A 60 15.78 -26.09 23.50
N THR A 61 15.82 -27.31 22.97
CA THR A 61 14.64 -28.17 22.82
C THR A 61 14.03 -28.53 24.18
N GLU A 62 14.84 -28.96 25.14
CA GLU A 62 14.35 -29.31 26.49
C GLU A 62 13.75 -28.11 27.21
N LEU A 63 14.37 -26.93 27.08
CA LEU A 63 13.86 -25.70 27.67
C LEU A 63 12.53 -25.28 27.03
N ASN A 64 12.40 -25.37 25.71
CA ASN A 64 11.16 -25.06 25.02
C ASN A 64 10.03 -26.04 25.35
N GLU A 65 10.31 -27.33 25.47
CA GLU A 65 9.32 -28.28 25.98
C GLU A 65 8.86 -27.93 27.39
N ALA A 66 9.80 -27.61 28.29
CA ALA A 66 9.48 -27.23 29.66
C ALA A 66 8.60 -25.98 29.70
N ILE A 67 8.89 -24.97 28.87
CA ILE A 67 8.08 -23.75 28.71
C ILE A 67 6.65 -24.09 28.25
N ILE A 68 6.51 -24.88 27.18
CA ILE A 68 5.20 -25.23 26.61
C ILE A 68 4.34 -25.95 27.66
N ILE A 69 4.91 -26.95 28.34
CA ILE A 69 4.20 -27.74 29.35
C ILE A 69 3.84 -26.86 30.54
N ALA A 70 4.79 -26.08 31.07
CA ALA A 70 4.55 -25.19 32.19
C ALA A 70 3.43 -24.17 31.90
N ASN A 71 3.44 -23.56 30.73
CA ASN A 71 2.38 -22.64 30.31
C ASN A 71 1.00 -23.32 30.24
N ALA A 72 0.94 -24.57 29.78
CA ALA A 72 -0.32 -25.32 29.76
C ALA A 72 -0.90 -25.57 31.16
N TYR A 73 -0.03 -25.88 32.14
CA TYR A 73 -0.44 -26.04 33.53
C TYR A 73 -0.85 -24.71 34.18
N VAL A 74 -0.07 -23.64 33.98
CA VAL A 74 -0.38 -22.30 34.50
C VAL A 74 -1.70 -21.77 33.94
N ALA A 75 -2.02 -22.07 32.67
CA ALA A 75 -3.29 -21.68 32.06
C ALA A 75 -4.51 -22.36 32.73
N GLN A 76 -4.34 -23.56 33.26
CA GLN A 76 -5.42 -24.30 33.95
C GLN A 76 -5.52 -23.96 35.44
N ASP A 77 -4.40 -23.60 36.08
CA ASP A 77 -4.37 -23.23 37.49
C ASP A 77 -3.46 -22.02 37.73
N SER A 78 -4.10 -20.86 37.90
CA SER A 78 -3.41 -19.59 38.19
C SER A 78 -2.65 -19.56 39.53
N THR A 79 -2.86 -20.54 40.42
CA THR A 79 -2.13 -20.62 41.69
C THR A 79 -0.68 -21.09 41.51
N LEU A 80 -0.32 -21.61 40.33
CA LEU A 80 1.04 -22.02 39.95
C LEU A 80 1.96 -20.82 39.58
N ALA A 81 1.83 -19.70 40.30
CA ALA A 81 2.54 -18.45 39.99
C ALA A 81 4.08 -18.57 40.02
N SER A 82 4.62 -19.49 40.82
CA SER A 82 6.07 -19.78 40.80
C SER A 82 6.51 -20.38 39.46
N LEU A 83 5.71 -21.26 38.87
CA LEU A 83 5.99 -21.89 37.58
C LEU A 83 5.99 -20.84 36.45
N LYS A 84 5.09 -19.86 36.54
CA LYS A 84 5.07 -18.71 35.61
C LYS A 84 6.38 -17.91 35.67
N SER A 85 6.91 -17.65 36.86
CA SER A 85 8.19 -16.95 37.02
C SER A 85 9.36 -17.73 36.39
N ASP A 86 9.37 -19.06 36.54
CA ASP A 86 10.40 -19.90 35.94
C ASP A 86 10.30 -19.92 34.40
N VAL A 87 9.08 -19.89 33.86
CA VAL A 87 8.84 -19.75 32.41
C VAL A 87 9.42 -18.43 31.90
N GLU A 88 9.16 -17.30 32.58
CA GLU A 88 9.71 -16.00 32.20
C GLU A 88 11.25 -16.00 32.23
N GLU A 89 11.85 -16.70 33.19
CA GLU A 89 13.31 -16.89 33.25
C GLU A 89 13.82 -17.78 32.11
N ALA A 90 13.09 -18.85 31.76
CA ALA A 90 13.43 -19.75 30.67
C ALA A 90 13.37 -19.05 29.30
N GLU A 91 12.33 -18.25 29.04
CA GLU A 91 12.22 -17.42 27.83
C GLU A 91 13.38 -16.41 27.72
N LYS A 92 13.82 -15.86 28.86
CA LYS A 92 14.99 -14.97 28.93
C LYS A 92 16.30 -15.69 28.63
N LEU A 93 16.47 -16.93 29.11
CA LEU A 93 17.64 -17.74 28.78
C LEU A 93 17.67 -18.07 27.29
N LEU A 94 16.53 -18.43 26.70
CA LEU A 94 16.41 -18.76 25.27
C LEU A 94 16.82 -17.60 24.35
N SER A 95 16.57 -16.36 24.79
CA SER A 95 16.89 -15.13 24.05
C SER A 95 18.27 -14.55 24.36
N SER A 96 19.04 -15.14 25.29
CA SER A 96 20.33 -14.63 25.73
C SER A 96 21.50 -15.23 24.94
N SER A 97 22.33 -14.39 24.34
CA SER A 97 23.58 -14.81 23.68
C SER A 97 24.67 -15.27 24.65
N LEU A 98 24.46 -15.11 25.97
CA LEU A 98 25.38 -15.49 27.04
C LEU A 98 24.93 -16.72 27.83
N ALA A 99 23.78 -17.32 27.48
CA ALA A 99 23.23 -18.48 28.19
C ALA A 99 24.12 -19.73 28.01
N LYS A 100 24.21 -20.54 29.07
CA LYS A 100 24.99 -21.78 29.11
C LYS A 100 24.07 -22.99 29.31
N ASP A 101 24.47 -24.13 28.77
CA ASP A 101 23.73 -25.39 28.91
C ASP A 101 23.48 -25.74 30.38
N SER A 102 24.47 -25.51 31.26
CA SER A 102 24.32 -25.76 32.70
C SER A 102 23.20 -24.95 33.35
N ASP A 103 22.96 -23.72 32.88
CA ASP A 103 21.93 -22.84 33.42
C ASP A 103 20.54 -23.28 32.92
N ALA A 104 20.46 -23.68 31.64
CA ALA A 104 19.25 -24.24 31.06
C ALA A 104 18.88 -25.59 31.69
N GLU A 105 19.84 -26.51 31.86
CA GLU A 105 19.64 -27.81 32.50
C GLU A 105 19.12 -27.67 33.94
N ALA A 106 19.69 -26.74 34.71
CA ALA A 106 19.27 -26.48 36.08
C ALA A 106 17.82 -25.97 36.14
N LEU A 107 17.48 -25.01 35.28
CA LEU A 107 16.12 -24.44 35.23
C LEU A 107 15.09 -25.46 34.73
N VAL A 108 15.43 -26.26 33.71
CA VAL A 108 14.59 -27.35 33.22
C VAL A 108 14.32 -28.37 34.33
N ALA A 109 15.33 -28.73 35.12
CA ALA A 109 15.18 -29.65 36.24
C ALA A 109 14.25 -29.06 37.32
N GLU A 110 14.33 -27.77 37.60
CA GLU A 110 13.44 -27.08 38.53
C GLU A 110 11.99 -27.04 38.03
N ILE A 111 11.77 -26.68 36.77
CA ILE A 111 10.44 -26.68 36.14
C ILE A 111 9.83 -28.08 36.15
N LYS A 112 10.60 -29.11 35.75
CA LYS A 112 10.15 -30.52 35.76
C LYS A 112 9.71 -30.96 37.15
N LYS A 113 10.47 -30.62 38.19
CA LYS A 113 10.12 -30.92 39.58
C LYS A 113 8.77 -30.30 39.99
N LYS A 114 8.58 -29.00 39.70
CA LYS A 114 7.32 -28.31 40.02
C LYS A 114 6.14 -28.84 39.21
N LEU A 115 6.36 -29.23 37.97
CA LEU A 115 5.37 -29.90 37.12
C LEU A 115 4.95 -31.27 37.68
N ASP A 116 5.88 -32.05 38.20
CA ASP A 116 5.56 -33.35 38.80
C ASP A 116 4.68 -33.22 40.04
N ASP A 117 4.90 -32.18 40.86
CA ASP A 117 4.00 -31.85 41.97
C ASP A 117 2.61 -31.44 41.44
N ALA A 118 2.55 -30.58 40.41
CA ALA A 118 1.31 -30.08 39.83
C ALA A 118 0.45 -31.18 39.17
N LYS A 119 1.08 -32.18 38.53
CA LYS A 119 0.41 -33.34 37.91
C LYS A 119 -0.48 -34.13 38.88
N SER A 120 -0.21 -34.03 40.19
CA SER A 120 -1.02 -34.72 41.21
C SER A 120 -2.40 -34.08 41.43
N SER A 121 -2.59 -32.82 41.05
CA SER A 121 -3.81 -32.04 41.32
C SER A 121 -4.40 -31.33 40.11
N VAL A 122 -3.63 -31.16 39.02
CA VAL A 122 -4.06 -30.48 37.79
C VAL A 122 -4.00 -31.44 36.61
N THR A 123 -5.09 -31.52 35.86
CA THR A 123 -5.14 -32.24 34.58
C THR A 123 -5.18 -31.22 33.44
N VAL A 124 -4.20 -31.29 32.56
CA VAL A 124 -4.19 -30.51 31.33
C VAL A 124 -4.88 -31.34 30.24
N THR A 125 -5.93 -30.78 29.65
CA THR A 125 -6.67 -31.42 28.55
C THR A 125 -6.58 -30.59 27.28
N ASP A 126 -6.63 -31.28 26.15
CA ASP A 126 -6.83 -30.70 24.83
C ASP A 126 -7.86 -31.54 24.07
N THR A 127 -8.52 -30.94 23.09
CA THR A 127 -9.57 -31.61 22.30
C THR A 127 -9.30 -31.61 20.79
N SER A 128 -8.10 -31.21 20.37
CA SER A 128 -7.77 -31.06 18.94
C SER A 128 -7.77 -32.42 18.24
N PHE A 129 -7.13 -33.43 18.82
CA PHE A 129 -7.15 -34.80 18.30
C PHE A 129 -8.56 -35.39 18.24
N GLU A 130 -9.39 -35.17 19.28
CA GLU A 130 -10.78 -35.61 19.30
C GLU A 130 -11.60 -34.94 18.19
N SER A 131 -11.41 -33.63 18.01
CA SER A 131 -12.13 -32.85 17.00
C SER A 131 -11.76 -33.30 15.58
N ILE A 132 -10.48 -33.57 15.33
CA ILE A 132 -9.99 -34.10 14.05
C ILE A 132 -10.46 -35.54 13.83
N ALA A 133 -10.32 -36.41 14.84
CA ALA A 133 -10.74 -37.81 14.73
C ALA A 133 -12.26 -37.99 14.57
N GLY A 134 -13.04 -37.00 14.98
CA GLY A 134 -14.49 -36.96 14.86
C GLY A 134 -15.20 -38.03 15.69
N SER A 135 -16.50 -38.21 15.45
CA SER A 135 -17.35 -39.14 16.20
C SER A 135 -16.95 -40.62 16.08
N SER A 136 -16.23 -40.98 15.03
CA SER A 136 -15.67 -42.32 14.82
C SER A 136 -14.43 -42.60 15.68
N GLN A 137 -13.91 -41.60 16.39
CA GLN A 137 -12.65 -41.68 17.17
C GLN A 137 -11.42 -42.01 16.33
N SER A 138 -11.56 -42.03 15.01
CA SER A 138 -10.51 -42.32 14.03
C SER A 138 -10.93 -41.81 12.66
N ARG A 139 -10.09 -41.02 12.00
CA ARG A 139 -10.36 -40.45 10.68
C ARG A 139 -9.07 -40.33 9.86
N ALA A 140 -9.17 -40.73 8.59
CA ALA A 140 -8.07 -40.68 7.64
C ALA A 140 -8.14 -39.40 6.80
N TYR A 141 -6.98 -38.79 6.51
CA TYR A 141 -6.84 -37.54 5.79
C TYR A 141 -5.85 -37.68 4.63
N LYS A 142 -6.19 -37.05 3.52
CA LYS A 142 -5.32 -36.87 2.34
C LYS A 142 -4.99 -35.39 2.17
N GLY A 143 -4.00 -35.07 1.33
CA GLY A 143 -3.65 -33.68 1.01
C GLY A 143 -4.85 -32.88 0.47
N LEU A 144 -5.07 -31.68 1.02
CA LEU A 144 -6.18 -30.80 0.64
C LEU A 144 -5.98 -30.22 -0.76
N PHE A 145 -4.81 -29.67 -1.05
CA PHE A 145 -4.56 -28.91 -2.28
C PHE A 145 -4.28 -29.84 -3.46
N GLU A 146 -3.04 -30.25 -3.65
CA GLU A 146 -2.70 -31.38 -4.52
C GLU A 146 -2.78 -32.68 -3.70
N PRO A 147 -3.41 -33.75 -4.21
CA PRO A 147 -4.10 -33.88 -5.49
C PRO A 147 -5.62 -33.67 -5.40
N THR A 148 -6.16 -32.96 -4.40
CA THR A 148 -7.62 -32.88 -4.18
C THR A 148 -8.26 -31.65 -4.83
N ILE A 149 -8.23 -30.47 -4.22
CA ILE A 149 -9.01 -29.30 -4.71
C ILE A 149 -8.36 -28.55 -5.88
N LEU A 150 -7.12 -28.88 -6.24
CA LEU A 150 -6.42 -28.29 -7.39
C LEU A 150 -6.72 -28.98 -8.72
N LYS A 151 -7.40 -30.13 -8.71
CA LYS A 151 -7.78 -30.83 -9.94
C LYS A 151 -8.63 -29.95 -10.86
N THR A 152 -8.40 -30.10 -12.16
CA THR A 152 -9.12 -29.39 -13.23
C THR A 152 -10.63 -29.58 -13.18
N GLU A 153 -11.13 -30.70 -12.66
CA GLU A 153 -12.57 -30.94 -12.48
C GLU A 153 -13.24 -29.93 -11.54
N TYR A 154 -12.48 -29.30 -10.64
CA TYR A 154 -12.97 -28.30 -9.68
C TYR A 154 -12.77 -26.85 -10.15
N ASP A 155 -12.18 -26.60 -11.32
CA ASP A 155 -11.95 -25.24 -11.83
C ASP A 155 -13.25 -24.42 -11.93
N GLY A 156 -14.36 -25.07 -12.27
CA GLY A 156 -15.68 -24.44 -12.30
C GLY A 156 -16.11 -23.91 -10.93
N ILE A 157 -15.75 -24.60 -9.84
CA ILE A 157 -16.08 -24.18 -8.46
C ILE A 157 -15.22 -22.98 -8.06
N TRP A 158 -13.92 -23.01 -8.35
CA TRP A 158 -13.04 -21.86 -8.12
C TRP A 158 -13.58 -20.60 -8.80
N LEU A 159 -13.89 -20.68 -10.10
CA LEU A 159 -14.41 -19.55 -10.86
C LEU A 159 -15.78 -19.09 -10.36
N LYS A 160 -16.67 -20.00 -9.93
CA LYS A 160 -17.98 -19.70 -9.35
C LYS A 160 -17.87 -18.75 -8.15
N TYR A 161 -16.88 -18.94 -7.28
CA TYR A 161 -16.72 -18.12 -6.08
C TYR A 161 -15.80 -16.91 -6.26
N ILE A 162 -14.87 -16.96 -7.21
CA ILE A 162 -13.97 -15.84 -7.50
C ILE A 162 -14.68 -14.76 -8.32
N THR A 163 -15.45 -15.14 -9.33
CA THR A 163 -16.07 -14.19 -10.28
C THR A 163 -16.89 -13.08 -9.59
N PRO A 164 -17.74 -13.37 -8.58
CA PRO A 164 -18.46 -12.33 -7.85
C PRO A 164 -17.56 -11.36 -7.09
N LEU A 165 -16.33 -11.76 -6.76
CA LEU A 165 -15.40 -10.97 -5.96
C LEU A 165 -14.48 -10.10 -6.81
N VAL A 166 -14.14 -10.47 -8.05
CA VAL A 166 -13.15 -9.73 -8.87
C VAL A 166 -13.60 -9.43 -10.31
N GLY A 167 -14.81 -9.86 -10.69
CA GLY A 167 -15.32 -9.76 -12.06
C GLY A 167 -14.80 -10.87 -12.98
N THR A 168 -15.54 -11.11 -14.08
CA THR A 168 -15.26 -12.19 -15.04
C THR A 168 -13.87 -12.07 -15.68
N GLU A 169 -13.42 -10.86 -15.95
CA GLU A 169 -12.14 -10.58 -16.62
C GLU A 169 -10.91 -10.97 -15.80
N ASN A 170 -11.01 -10.85 -14.46
CA ASN A 170 -9.89 -11.13 -13.56
C ASN A 170 -9.97 -12.54 -12.94
N ALA A 171 -11.12 -13.21 -13.03
CA ALA A 171 -11.38 -14.43 -12.26
C ALA A 171 -10.38 -15.57 -12.50
N ALA A 172 -9.99 -15.80 -13.76
CA ALA A 172 -9.05 -16.87 -14.10
C ALA A 172 -7.63 -16.61 -13.59
N GLN A 173 -7.16 -15.36 -13.67
CA GLN A 173 -5.86 -14.97 -13.15
C GLN A 173 -5.83 -15.06 -11.63
N THR A 174 -6.86 -14.57 -10.95
CA THR A 174 -7.02 -14.69 -9.50
C THR A 174 -7.03 -16.14 -9.05
N ALA A 175 -7.73 -17.02 -9.77
CA ALA A 175 -7.72 -18.46 -9.48
C ALA A 175 -6.30 -19.04 -9.59
N THR A 176 -5.56 -18.68 -10.63
CA THR A 176 -4.17 -19.13 -10.81
C THR A 176 -3.28 -18.66 -9.65
N MET A 177 -3.40 -17.39 -9.26
CA MET A 177 -2.62 -16.81 -8.17
C MET A 177 -2.89 -17.48 -6.82
N LEU A 178 -4.17 -17.70 -6.48
CA LEU A 178 -4.59 -18.41 -5.27
C LEU A 178 -4.09 -19.86 -5.22
N LYS A 179 -4.09 -20.56 -6.36
CA LYS A 179 -3.58 -21.93 -6.41
C LYS A 179 -2.06 -21.95 -6.25
N SER A 180 -1.34 -21.05 -6.90
CA SER A 180 0.12 -20.98 -6.83
C SER A 180 0.65 -20.57 -5.45
N SER A 181 -0.13 -19.86 -4.64
CA SER A 181 0.30 -19.38 -3.32
C SER A 181 0.50 -20.46 -2.26
N ILE A 182 -0.18 -21.60 -2.45
CA ILE A 182 -0.22 -22.74 -1.50
C ILE A 182 0.43 -24.00 -2.07
N SER A 183 0.89 -23.95 -3.33
CA SER A 183 1.52 -25.06 -4.05
C SER A 183 2.96 -24.72 -4.42
N ALA A 184 3.62 -23.93 -3.57
CA ALA A 184 5.01 -23.59 -3.80
C ALA A 184 5.87 -24.87 -3.86
N PRO A 185 6.84 -24.98 -4.77
CA PRO A 185 7.51 -26.25 -5.07
C PRO A 185 8.51 -26.70 -3.99
N SER A 186 8.82 -25.84 -3.02
CA SER A 186 9.86 -26.08 -2.02
C SER A 186 9.50 -25.47 -0.67
N TYR A 187 10.12 -26.01 0.38
CA TYR A 187 10.04 -25.50 1.75
C TYR A 187 11.39 -25.67 2.47
N GLY A 188 11.49 -25.13 3.68
CA GLY A 188 12.66 -25.17 4.53
C GLY A 188 13.86 -24.44 3.94
N LYS A 189 15.03 -25.05 4.04
CA LYS A 189 16.29 -24.51 3.50
C LYS A 189 16.32 -24.40 1.98
N ASN A 190 15.40 -25.05 1.28
CA ASN A 190 15.37 -25.09 -0.18
C ASN A 190 14.53 -23.96 -0.80
N VAL A 191 13.89 -23.12 0.01
CA VAL A 191 13.05 -22.00 -0.44
C VAL A 191 13.92 -20.94 -1.14
N SER A 192 13.55 -20.61 -2.38
CA SER A 192 14.21 -19.55 -3.15
C SER A 192 13.91 -18.16 -2.58
N GLU A 193 14.82 -17.20 -2.77
CA GLU A 193 14.60 -15.80 -2.35
C GLU A 193 13.35 -15.19 -3.01
N GLU A 194 13.02 -15.61 -4.23
CA GLU A 194 11.81 -15.16 -4.91
C GLU A 194 10.55 -15.69 -4.22
N GLN A 195 10.53 -16.98 -3.85
CA GLN A 195 9.44 -17.57 -3.10
C GLN A 195 9.24 -16.86 -1.74
N LYS A 196 10.35 -16.53 -1.04
CA LYS A 196 10.30 -15.80 0.23
C LYS A 196 9.70 -14.40 0.07
N LYS A 197 10.16 -13.63 -0.92
CA LYS A 197 9.64 -12.28 -1.22
C LYS A 197 8.17 -12.29 -1.56
N GLN A 198 7.73 -13.30 -2.31
CA GLN A 198 6.32 -13.45 -2.68
C GLN A 198 5.47 -13.98 -1.51
N GLY A 199 6.08 -14.68 -0.55
CA GLY A 199 5.40 -15.27 0.59
C GLY A 199 4.59 -16.51 0.23
N LEU A 200 5.06 -17.30 -0.75
CA LEU A 200 4.37 -18.53 -1.18
C LEU A 200 4.73 -19.69 -0.24
N PHE A 201 3.70 -20.42 0.19
CA PHE A 201 3.84 -21.59 1.05
C PHE A 201 3.67 -22.87 0.24
N ASN A 202 4.36 -23.92 0.66
CA ASN A 202 4.00 -25.28 0.32
C ASN A 202 3.01 -25.77 1.38
N CYS A 203 1.77 -26.04 0.99
CA CYS A 203 0.75 -26.54 1.91
C CYS A 203 0.37 -28.01 1.68
N GLU A 204 1.29 -28.76 1.07
CA GLU A 204 1.08 -30.13 0.64
C GLU A 204 1.57 -31.13 1.71
N PHE A 205 1.12 -32.38 1.55
CA PHE A 205 1.68 -33.51 2.29
C PHE A 205 2.96 -33.98 1.59
N HIS A 206 3.92 -34.47 2.37
CA HIS A 206 5.16 -35.03 1.85
C HIS A 206 5.34 -36.46 2.37
N PRO A 207 5.33 -37.48 1.51
CA PRO A 207 4.93 -37.47 0.08
C PRO A 207 3.47 -37.05 -0.19
N LEU A 208 3.16 -36.66 -1.44
CA LEU A 208 1.82 -36.17 -1.84
C LEU A 208 0.69 -37.19 -1.67
N ASP A 209 0.98 -38.47 -1.87
CA ASP A 209 0.01 -39.57 -1.77
C ASP A 209 -0.16 -40.10 -0.34
N THR A 210 0.49 -39.46 0.64
CA THR A 210 0.37 -39.82 2.05
C THR A 210 -1.07 -39.72 2.53
N VAL A 211 -1.51 -40.74 3.28
CA VAL A 211 -2.75 -40.72 4.03
C VAL A 211 -2.42 -40.83 5.52
N LEU A 212 -2.82 -39.82 6.28
CA LEU A 212 -2.60 -39.77 7.72
C LEU A 212 -3.89 -40.08 8.47
N THR A 213 -3.84 -41.01 9.41
CA THR A 213 -4.98 -41.38 10.26
C THR A 213 -4.79 -40.87 11.67
N PHE A 214 -5.64 -39.93 12.08
CA PHE A 214 -5.69 -39.40 13.44
C PHE A 214 -6.75 -40.14 14.24
N SER A 215 -6.41 -40.60 15.45
CA SER A 215 -7.34 -41.28 16.34
C SER A 215 -7.24 -40.75 17.76
N SER A 216 -8.38 -40.66 18.45
CA SER A 216 -8.46 -40.39 19.88
C SER A 216 -9.42 -41.39 20.53
N LYS A 217 -8.85 -42.38 21.22
CA LYS A 217 -9.63 -43.45 21.85
C LYS A 217 -9.08 -43.77 23.23
N ASP A 218 -9.96 -43.86 24.22
CA ASP A 218 -9.62 -44.20 25.61
C ASP A 218 -8.52 -43.30 26.21
N GLY A 219 -8.46 -42.03 25.79
CA GLY A 219 -7.45 -41.06 26.22
C GLY A 219 -6.08 -41.22 25.55
N ALA A 220 -5.96 -42.06 24.51
CA ALA A 220 -4.76 -42.20 23.70
C ALA A 220 -4.92 -41.45 22.36
N TYR A 221 -3.97 -40.56 22.08
CA TYR A 221 -3.83 -39.84 20.82
C TYR A 221 -2.88 -40.59 19.90
N THR A 222 -3.31 -40.96 18.69
CA THR A 222 -2.44 -41.67 17.75
C THR A 222 -2.50 -41.11 16.33
N LEU A 223 -1.34 -41.06 15.70
CA LEU A 223 -1.17 -40.77 14.28
C LEU A 223 -0.62 -42.00 13.58
N SER A 224 -1.20 -42.38 12.44
CA SER A 224 -0.62 -43.41 11.58
C SER A 224 -0.41 -42.88 10.17
N ASP A 225 0.76 -43.18 9.60
CA ASP A 225 1.13 -42.91 8.21
C ASP A 225 0.82 -44.11 7.27
N GLY A 226 0.09 -45.11 7.78
CA GLY A 226 -0.18 -46.38 7.09
C GLY A 226 0.91 -47.44 7.23
N THR A 227 2.13 -47.07 7.64
CA THR A 227 3.25 -47.99 7.87
C THR A 227 3.49 -48.23 9.36
N LYS A 228 3.42 -47.16 10.16
CA LYS A 228 3.60 -47.16 11.61
C LYS A 228 2.48 -46.37 12.26
N THR A 229 2.26 -46.62 13.55
CA THR A 229 1.37 -45.84 14.40
C THR A 229 2.19 -45.30 15.56
N TYR A 230 2.05 -44.00 15.83
CA TYR A 230 2.74 -43.28 16.89
C TYR A 230 1.75 -42.84 17.94
N THR A 231 2.12 -42.95 19.21
CA THR A 231 1.28 -42.58 20.34
C THR A 231 1.78 -41.27 20.93
N TYR A 232 0.89 -40.28 21.05
CA TYR A 232 1.26 -38.95 21.49
C TYR A 232 0.84 -38.67 22.94
N GLU A 233 1.60 -37.78 23.56
CA GLU A 233 1.18 -37.00 24.73
C GLU A 233 1.00 -35.54 24.32
N TYR A 234 0.00 -34.88 24.90
CA TYR A 234 -0.21 -33.45 24.74
C TYR A 234 0.78 -32.68 25.62
N LEU A 235 1.50 -31.73 25.05
CA LEU A 235 2.43 -30.88 25.78
C LEU A 235 1.80 -29.55 26.18
N GLY A 236 1.07 -28.90 25.30
CA GLY A 236 0.58 -27.54 25.53
C GLY A 236 0.31 -26.77 24.23
N LEU A 237 0.07 -25.47 24.36
CA LEU A 237 -0.09 -24.59 23.21
C LEU A 237 1.25 -23.98 22.80
N SER A 238 1.47 -23.92 21.49
CA SER A 238 2.53 -23.14 20.86
C SER A 238 1.93 -22.01 20.04
N HIS A 239 2.64 -20.90 19.95
CA HIS A 239 2.28 -19.74 19.15
C HIS A 239 3.21 -19.68 17.94
N MET A 240 2.96 -20.52 16.93
CA MET A 240 3.79 -20.62 15.73
C MET A 240 3.89 -19.26 15.02
N GLY A 241 5.09 -18.84 14.64
CA GLY A 241 5.35 -17.57 13.97
C GLY A 241 5.46 -16.36 14.90
N LYS A 242 5.21 -16.51 16.21
CA LYS A 242 5.26 -15.41 17.19
C LYS A 242 6.59 -14.65 17.16
N ASN A 243 7.69 -15.36 16.98
CA ASN A 243 9.04 -14.81 16.98
C ASN A 243 9.58 -14.53 15.58
N ASP A 244 8.79 -14.73 14.53
CA ASP A 244 9.21 -14.49 13.16
C ASP A 244 9.24 -12.99 12.86
N ASN A 245 10.26 -12.56 12.10
CA ASN A 245 10.37 -11.18 11.65
C ASN A 245 9.62 -10.97 10.33
N TRP A 246 8.30 -10.85 10.43
CA TRP A 246 7.41 -10.65 9.28
C TRP A 246 7.71 -9.35 8.53
N HIS A 247 8.08 -8.27 9.23
CA HIS A 247 8.43 -6.99 8.62
C HIS A 247 9.69 -7.08 7.75
N ALA A 248 10.71 -7.85 8.16
CA ALA A 248 11.94 -7.98 7.39
C ALA A 248 11.71 -8.59 6.00
N LEU A 249 10.76 -9.53 5.87
CA LEU A 249 10.42 -10.14 4.59
C LEU A 249 9.33 -9.38 3.84
N PHE A 250 8.41 -8.72 4.55
CA PHE A 250 7.30 -8.00 3.94
C PHE A 250 7.08 -6.61 4.57
N PRO A 251 7.99 -5.66 4.34
CA PRO A 251 7.98 -4.36 5.00
C PRO A 251 6.79 -3.48 4.62
N GLU A 252 6.21 -3.71 3.44
CA GLU A 252 5.01 -3.03 2.97
C GLU A 252 3.71 -3.60 3.57
N ARG A 253 3.78 -4.77 4.21
CA ARG A 253 2.60 -5.51 4.71
C ARG A 253 2.51 -5.52 6.24
N PHE A 254 3.65 -5.46 6.91
CA PHE A 254 3.76 -5.53 8.37
C PHE A 254 4.51 -4.34 8.90
N LYS A 255 4.09 -3.84 10.07
CA LYS A 255 4.87 -2.82 10.78
C LYS A 255 6.05 -3.46 11.49
N GLU A 256 7.11 -2.70 11.71
CA GLU A 256 8.23 -3.14 12.55
C GLU A 256 7.70 -3.52 13.95
N GLY A 257 8.06 -4.72 14.42
CA GLY A 257 7.58 -5.29 15.69
C GLY A 257 6.18 -5.92 15.64
N GLU A 258 5.49 -5.91 14.50
CA GLU A 258 4.24 -6.65 14.32
C GLU A 258 4.52 -8.16 14.24
N SER A 259 3.86 -8.94 15.09
CA SER A 259 3.98 -10.40 15.15
C SER A 259 2.71 -11.05 14.63
N ARG A 260 2.87 -12.15 13.88
CA ARG A 260 1.76 -13.06 13.56
C ARG A 260 2.01 -14.41 14.19
N ALA A 261 1.10 -14.77 15.07
CA ALA A 261 1.15 -16.04 15.79
C ALA A 261 -0.09 -16.89 15.49
N PHE A 262 0.12 -18.18 15.30
CA PHE A 262 -0.92 -19.19 15.16
C PHE A 262 -0.90 -20.11 16.36
N ASP A 263 -2.04 -20.18 17.05
CA ASP A 263 -2.20 -21.10 18.18
C ASP A 263 -2.23 -22.53 17.65
N CYS A 264 -1.28 -23.35 18.08
CA CYS A 264 -1.16 -24.74 17.69
C CYS A 264 -1.06 -25.62 18.93
N SER A 265 -1.86 -26.68 18.99
CA SER A 265 -1.75 -27.71 20.03
C SER A 265 -0.54 -28.60 19.72
N VAL A 266 0.37 -28.72 20.68
CA VAL A 266 1.64 -29.44 20.54
C VAL A 266 1.53 -30.82 21.14
N TYR A 267 1.93 -31.81 20.35
CA TYR A 267 1.97 -33.21 20.74
C TYR A 267 3.36 -33.78 20.52
N LYS A 268 3.81 -34.65 21.44
CA LYS A 268 5.09 -35.36 21.35
C LYS A 268 4.86 -36.87 21.33
N ALA A 269 5.50 -37.55 20.39
CA ALA A 269 5.46 -39.01 20.31
C ALA A 269 6.19 -39.63 21.50
N LYS A 270 5.58 -40.65 22.11
CA LYS A 270 6.14 -41.41 23.25
C LYS A 270 7.27 -42.33 22.78
N GLU A 271 7.25 -42.72 21.51
CA GLU A 271 8.27 -43.53 20.89
C GLU A 271 9.58 -42.73 20.71
N SER A 272 10.71 -43.37 21.02
CA SER A 272 12.05 -42.77 20.85
C SER A 272 12.51 -42.75 19.39
N ASP A 273 11.98 -43.64 18.56
CA ASP A 273 12.30 -43.80 17.14
C ASP A 273 11.22 -43.19 16.22
N ALA A 274 10.57 -42.11 16.68
CA ALA A 274 9.51 -41.45 15.94
C ALA A 274 9.99 -40.64 14.72
N GLY A 275 11.30 -40.34 14.63
CA GLY A 275 11.87 -39.64 13.48
C GLY A 275 11.20 -38.29 13.23
N GLU A 276 10.77 -38.04 11.99
CA GLU A 276 10.05 -36.81 11.61
C GLU A 276 8.65 -36.70 12.23
N TYR A 277 8.08 -37.78 12.78
CA TYR A 277 6.81 -37.73 13.50
C TYR A 277 6.98 -37.46 14.99
N LYS A 278 8.17 -37.03 15.45
CA LYS A 278 8.43 -36.82 16.87
C LYS A 278 7.50 -35.78 17.50
N TYR A 279 7.23 -34.69 16.79
CA TYR A 279 6.29 -33.65 17.21
C TYR A 279 5.21 -33.43 16.15
N VAL A 280 4.01 -33.09 16.61
CA VAL A 280 2.89 -32.65 15.77
C VAL A 280 2.31 -31.37 16.36
N LEU A 281 2.17 -30.34 15.53
CA LEU A 281 1.51 -29.07 15.84
C LEU A 281 0.20 -29.04 15.07
N LEU A 282 -0.92 -29.09 15.78
CA LEU A 282 -2.26 -29.00 15.20
C LEU A 282 -2.78 -27.57 15.30
N CYS A 283 -3.04 -26.94 14.15
CA CYS A 283 -3.80 -25.69 14.10
C CYS A 283 -5.28 -25.96 14.45
N PRO A 284 -6.08 -24.93 14.77
CA PRO A 284 -7.42 -25.12 15.31
C PRO A 284 -8.47 -25.50 14.25
N ASP A 285 -8.08 -25.64 12.99
CA ASP A 285 -8.94 -26.00 11.87
C ASP A 285 -9.44 -27.45 11.99
N THR A 286 -10.74 -27.63 11.74
CA THR A 286 -11.41 -28.94 11.86
C THR A 286 -12.34 -29.16 10.68
N PRO A 287 -12.61 -30.41 10.26
CA PRO A 287 -13.55 -30.66 9.17
C PRO A 287 -14.97 -30.17 9.45
N GLU A 288 -15.38 -30.18 10.71
CA GLU A 288 -16.71 -29.73 11.14
C GLU A 288 -16.87 -28.20 11.09
N GLU A 289 -15.80 -27.43 11.32
CA GLU A 289 -15.86 -25.96 11.34
C GLU A 289 -15.34 -25.30 10.06
N THR A 290 -14.24 -25.81 9.51
CA THR A 290 -13.50 -25.21 8.38
C THR A 290 -13.28 -26.18 7.21
N TYR A 291 -13.87 -27.38 7.24
CA TYR A 291 -13.85 -28.37 6.16
C TYR A 291 -12.48 -29.01 5.87
N HIS A 292 -11.44 -28.65 6.63
CA HIS A 292 -10.08 -29.16 6.49
C HIS A 292 -9.36 -29.14 7.84
N ILE A 293 -8.11 -29.60 7.86
CA ILE A 293 -7.19 -29.47 8.98
C ILE A 293 -5.90 -28.80 8.50
N GLU A 294 -5.21 -28.12 9.40
CA GLU A 294 -3.87 -27.57 9.18
C GLU A 294 -2.93 -28.03 10.30
N PHE A 295 -1.73 -28.45 9.94
CA PHE A 295 -0.77 -28.98 10.92
C PHE A 295 0.67 -28.98 10.39
N ARG A 296 1.60 -29.21 11.31
CA ARG A 296 3.02 -29.47 11.00
C ARG A 296 3.49 -30.65 11.82
N TYR A 297 4.47 -31.38 11.30
CA TYR A 297 5.14 -32.44 12.04
C TYR A 297 6.64 -32.42 11.73
N GLY A 298 7.44 -32.83 12.71
CA GLY A 298 8.88 -32.79 12.57
C GLY A 298 9.64 -33.43 13.72
N ALA A 299 10.94 -33.61 13.51
CA ALA A 299 11.83 -34.20 14.50
C ALA A 299 12.19 -33.26 15.66
N ASN A 300 12.03 -31.94 15.46
CA ASN A 300 12.42 -30.89 16.39
C ASN A 300 11.33 -29.83 16.50
N ILE A 301 10.85 -29.58 17.73
CA ILE A 301 9.82 -28.59 18.02
C ILE A 301 10.23 -27.17 17.61
N ASN A 302 11.50 -26.80 17.75
CA ASN A 302 11.97 -25.43 17.50
C ASN A 302 11.85 -25.07 16.01
N ASP A 303 12.17 -26.02 15.13
CA ASP A 303 12.05 -25.84 13.68
C ASP A 303 10.57 -25.77 13.23
N LEU A 304 9.64 -26.30 14.03
CA LEU A 304 8.20 -26.25 13.76
C LEU A 304 7.53 -24.98 14.30
N GLN A 305 8.20 -24.20 15.15
CA GLN A 305 7.63 -22.98 15.73
C GLN A 305 7.81 -21.74 14.85
N SER A 306 8.77 -21.74 13.92
CA SER A 306 8.90 -20.67 12.91
C SER A 306 8.15 -21.02 11.64
N ALA A 307 7.38 -20.08 11.11
CA ALA A 307 6.76 -20.17 9.80
C ALA A 307 7.72 -19.70 8.68
N LEU A 308 8.69 -18.84 8.99
CA LEU A 308 9.56 -18.18 8.00
C LEU A 308 11.02 -18.65 7.99
N ASP A 309 11.46 -19.40 9.01
CA ASP A 309 12.84 -19.87 9.17
C ASP A 309 12.90 -21.35 9.60
N GLY A 310 14.10 -21.94 9.51
CA GLY A 310 14.38 -23.32 9.91
C GLY A 310 14.08 -24.37 8.85
N GLU A 311 14.18 -25.65 9.25
CA GLU A 311 14.03 -26.82 8.36
C GLU A 311 12.64 -26.91 7.71
N TYR A 312 11.63 -26.28 8.32
CA TYR A 312 10.24 -26.34 7.88
C TYR A 312 9.71 -24.99 7.38
N ALA A 313 10.55 -23.96 7.24
CA ALA A 313 10.15 -22.63 6.74
C ALA A 313 9.23 -22.72 5.52
N PHE A 314 8.17 -21.89 5.45
CA PHE A 314 7.21 -21.86 4.34
C PHE A 314 6.46 -23.17 4.08
N TRP A 315 6.38 -24.09 5.06
CA TRP A 315 5.52 -25.28 4.99
C TRP A 315 4.44 -25.29 6.06
N LEU A 316 3.20 -25.57 5.68
CA LEU A 316 2.08 -25.87 6.57
C LEU A 316 1.15 -26.88 5.89
N ALA A 317 1.17 -28.13 6.34
CA ALA A 317 0.37 -29.17 5.70
C ALA A 317 -1.13 -28.93 5.92
N ALA A 318 -1.91 -28.99 4.83
CA ALA A 318 -3.36 -28.93 4.88
C ALA A 318 -3.99 -30.26 4.42
N GLY A 319 -4.90 -30.80 5.23
CA GLY A 319 -5.53 -32.09 5.00
C GLY A 319 -7.04 -31.99 4.89
N ILE A 320 -7.65 -32.89 4.11
CA ILE A 320 -9.10 -33.06 4.02
C ILE A 320 -9.46 -34.52 4.34
N PRO A 321 -10.62 -34.81 4.97
CA PRO A 321 -11.06 -36.19 5.16
C PRO A 321 -10.97 -36.99 3.85
N SER A 322 -10.43 -38.20 3.94
CA SER A 322 -10.19 -39.03 2.75
C SER A 322 -11.48 -39.38 2.01
N ASP A 323 -12.57 -39.47 2.76
CA ASP A 323 -13.95 -39.71 2.36
C ASP A 323 -14.77 -38.43 2.13
N ALA A 324 -14.13 -37.25 2.04
CA ALA A 324 -14.81 -36.00 1.74
C ALA A 324 -15.66 -36.09 0.47
N ASP A 325 -16.92 -35.67 0.58
CA ASP A 325 -17.87 -35.60 -0.51
C ASP A 325 -17.73 -34.31 -1.33
N GLU A 326 -18.51 -34.22 -2.42
CA GLU A 326 -18.50 -33.05 -3.31
C GLU A 326 -18.91 -31.76 -2.58
N GLU A 327 -19.80 -31.85 -1.58
CA GLU A 327 -20.25 -30.70 -0.81
C GLU A 327 -19.12 -30.15 0.07
N MET A 328 -18.36 -31.02 0.75
CA MET A 328 -17.19 -30.62 1.53
C MET A 328 -16.10 -30.00 0.64
N ILE A 329 -15.87 -30.56 -0.55
CA ILE A 329 -14.92 -30.02 -1.53
C ILE A 329 -15.36 -28.63 -2.02
N GLU A 330 -16.64 -28.43 -2.33
CA GLU A 330 -17.16 -27.13 -2.73
C GLU A 330 -17.03 -26.10 -1.58
N ASN A 331 -17.38 -26.52 -0.36
CA ASN A 331 -17.35 -25.66 0.82
C ASN A 331 -15.93 -25.23 1.19
N VAL A 332 -14.92 -26.11 1.08
CA VAL A 332 -13.53 -25.73 1.37
C VAL A 332 -12.96 -24.80 0.30
N ILE A 333 -13.28 -25.00 -0.99
CA ILE A 333 -12.89 -24.07 -2.06
C ILE A 333 -13.53 -22.70 -1.83
N LYS A 334 -14.83 -22.69 -1.53
CA LYS A 334 -15.56 -21.46 -1.22
C LYS A 334 -14.93 -20.72 -0.04
N LEU A 335 -14.68 -21.43 1.06
CA LEU A 335 -14.07 -20.86 2.26
C LEU A 335 -12.71 -20.23 1.91
N PHE A 336 -11.85 -20.97 1.22
CA PHE A 336 -10.55 -20.49 0.78
C PHE A 336 -10.66 -19.25 -0.09
N VAL A 337 -11.61 -19.19 -1.02
CA VAL A 337 -11.82 -18.00 -1.86
C VAL A 337 -12.32 -16.80 -1.04
N GLU A 338 -13.36 -16.97 -0.21
CA GLU A 338 -13.93 -15.91 0.64
C GLU A 338 -12.88 -15.36 1.64
N GLU A 339 -11.94 -16.21 2.05
CA GLU A 339 -10.89 -15.85 2.97
C GLU A 339 -9.71 -15.15 2.33
N ASN A 340 -9.41 -15.43 1.07
CA ASN A 340 -8.14 -15.03 0.45
C ASN A 340 -8.30 -14.03 -0.69
N VAL A 341 -9.52 -13.85 -1.21
CA VAL A 341 -9.82 -12.81 -2.19
C VAL A 341 -10.45 -11.62 -1.46
N PRO A 342 -9.77 -10.46 -1.38
CA PRO A 342 -10.44 -9.26 -0.92
C PRO A 342 -11.60 -8.95 -1.87
N PRO A 343 -12.76 -8.47 -1.39
CA PRO A 343 -13.82 -8.05 -2.28
C PRO A 343 -13.28 -7.00 -3.26
N ALA A 344 -13.74 -7.03 -4.52
CA ALA A 344 -13.40 -6.02 -5.51
C ALA A 344 -13.52 -4.66 -4.86
N THR A 345 -12.41 -3.92 -4.88
CA THR A 345 -12.43 -2.56 -4.38
C THR A 345 -13.34 -1.77 -5.30
N GLU A 346 -14.55 -1.46 -4.85
CA GLU A 346 -15.38 -0.51 -5.58
C GLU A 346 -14.69 0.85 -5.52
N TYR A 347 -14.50 1.47 -6.69
CA TYR A 347 -13.93 2.80 -6.79
C TYR A 347 -15.02 3.86 -6.94
N ALA A 348 -14.72 5.05 -6.48
CA ALA A 348 -15.44 6.27 -6.81
C ALA A 348 -14.47 7.23 -7.52
N TYR A 349 -15.04 8.08 -8.36
CA TYR A 349 -14.36 9.25 -8.87
C TYR A 349 -14.83 10.48 -8.08
N ALA A 350 -13.91 11.38 -7.76
CA ALA A 350 -14.23 12.58 -6.99
C ALA A 350 -13.31 13.75 -7.38
N LEU A 351 -13.81 14.98 -7.28
CA LEU A 351 -12.95 16.16 -7.19
C LEU A 351 -12.46 16.27 -5.75
N VAL A 352 -11.15 16.41 -5.54
CA VAL A 352 -10.55 16.51 -4.20
C VAL A 352 -9.60 17.70 -4.13
N ASN A 353 -9.64 18.43 -3.01
CA ASN A 353 -8.67 19.46 -2.67
C ASN A 353 -7.34 18.83 -2.23
N ILE A 354 -6.33 18.81 -3.11
CA ILE A 354 -5.02 18.20 -2.86
C ILE A 354 -4.00 19.31 -2.58
N PRO A 355 -3.30 19.30 -1.43
CA PRO A 355 -2.22 20.25 -1.16
C PRO A 355 -1.15 20.21 -2.26
N PHE A 356 -0.49 21.34 -2.55
CA PHE A 356 0.51 21.39 -3.63
C PHE A 356 1.63 20.36 -3.46
N GLU A 357 2.11 20.17 -2.23
CA GLU A 357 3.15 19.18 -1.93
C GLU A 357 2.74 17.78 -2.36
N GLU A 358 1.54 17.35 -1.97
CA GLU A 358 1.03 16.03 -2.32
C GLU A 358 0.68 15.93 -3.81
N PHE A 359 0.15 16.99 -4.41
CA PHE A 359 -0.17 17.00 -5.84
C PHE A 359 1.07 16.84 -6.71
N PHE A 360 2.16 17.56 -6.40
CA PHE A 360 3.37 17.57 -7.21
C PHE A 360 4.37 16.47 -6.87
N LYS A 361 4.25 15.81 -5.72
CA LYS A 361 5.17 14.77 -5.23
C LYS A 361 5.60 13.76 -6.29
N GLU A 362 4.64 13.27 -7.08
CA GLU A 362 4.88 12.28 -8.13
C GLU A 362 5.05 12.89 -9.54
N GLU A 363 4.84 14.20 -9.69
CA GLU A 363 4.88 14.91 -10.98
C GLU A 363 6.16 15.72 -11.19
N ALA A 364 6.74 16.21 -10.10
CA ALA A 364 7.83 17.16 -10.13
C ALA A 364 8.88 16.84 -9.06
N GLN A 365 10.15 16.91 -9.43
CA GLN A 365 11.25 16.76 -8.48
C GLN A 365 11.33 17.94 -7.52
N GLU A 366 10.93 19.13 -7.98
CA GLU A 366 10.78 20.33 -7.16
C GLU A 366 9.48 21.02 -7.57
N PHE A 367 8.81 21.68 -6.64
CA PHE A 367 7.75 22.62 -6.98
C PHE A 367 7.96 23.93 -6.22
N ASP A 368 7.63 25.04 -6.86
CA ASP A 368 7.64 26.35 -6.21
C ASP A 368 6.25 26.63 -5.64
N ALA A 369 6.15 27.39 -4.54
CA ALA A 369 4.86 27.82 -4.01
C ALA A 369 4.30 29.09 -4.70
N TYR A 370 5.04 29.72 -5.64
CA TYR A 370 4.68 31.02 -6.22
C TYR A 370 5.23 31.26 -7.65
N THR A 371 4.48 30.90 -8.69
CA THR A 371 4.70 31.43 -10.07
C THR A 371 3.84 32.64 -10.41
N SER A 372 3.17 33.24 -9.42
CA SER A 372 2.39 34.46 -9.57
C SER A 372 2.63 35.51 -8.47
N PRO A 373 2.53 36.81 -8.82
CA PRO A 373 2.57 37.95 -7.91
C PRO A 373 1.49 38.07 -6.84
N THR A 374 0.38 37.35 -6.94
CA THR A 374 -0.71 37.44 -5.98
C THR A 374 -0.77 36.13 -5.19
N THR A 375 -0.20 36.12 -3.99
CA THR A 375 -0.46 35.07 -2.99
C THR A 375 -1.94 35.03 -2.60
N LYS A 376 -2.63 36.15 -2.81
CA LYS A 376 -4.05 36.32 -2.56
C LYS A 376 -4.87 35.43 -3.51
N ALA A 377 -5.71 34.56 -2.96
CA ALA A 377 -6.80 33.91 -3.71
C ALA A 377 -7.75 35.01 -4.14
N ALA A 378 -7.44 35.59 -5.29
CA ALA A 378 -7.76 36.99 -5.44
C ALA A 378 -9.25 37.17 -5.74
N ALA A 379 -9.80 38.16 -5.04
CA ALA A 379 -11.02 38.88 -5.32
C ALA A 379 -11.85 38.29 -6.49
N GLY A 380 -12.63 37.25 -6.19
CA GLY A 380 -13.74 36.74 -6.98
C GLY A 380 -13.39 36.07 -8.31
N ASN A 381 -12.50 36.63 -9.13
CA ASN A 381 -12.27 36.19 -10.50
C ASN A 381 -11.09 35.22 -10.67
N MET A 382 -10.35 34.84 -9.61
CA MET A 382 -8.93 34.43 -9.75
C MET A 382 -8.52 33.06 -9.23
N SER A 383 -9.43 32.16 -8.85
CA SER A 383 -8.99 30.88 -8.25
C SER A 383 -9.92 29.75 -8.66
N TYR A 384 -9.63 29.18 -9.81
CA TYR A 384 -10.53 28.27 -10.47
C TYR A 384 -9.85 26.96 -10.78
N GLY A 385 -9.75 26.14 -9.75
CA GLY A 385 -8.91 24.95 -9.71
C GLY A 385 -7.95 24.90 -8.54
N THR A 386 -7.80 26.01 -7.83
CA THR A 386 -7.08 26.08 -6.58
C THR A 386 -8.03 26.36 -5.43
N TYR A 387 -7.64 26.04 -4.20
CA TYR A 387 -8.48 26.25 -3.02
C TYR A 387 -7.74 26.95 -1.88
N HIS A 388 -8.51 27.53 -0.96
CA HIS A 388 -8.03 28.15 0.26
C HIS A 388 -9.03 27.95 1.42
N THR A 389 -8.66 28.35 2.64
CA THR A 389 -9.52 28.18 3.83
C THR A 389 -9.99 29.48 4.45
N GLN A 390 -9.45 30.63 4.04
CA GLN A 390 -9.82 31.94 4.61
C GLN A 390 -11.08 32.48 3.94
N GLU A 391 -12.05 32.96 4.71
CA GLU A 391 -13.28 33.56 4.17
C GLU A 391 -13.03 34.96 3.58
N THR A 392 -12.06 35.70 4.15
CA THR A 392 -11.75 37.08 3.73
C THR A 392 -10.80 37.10 2.52
N PRO A 393 -11.21 37.64 1.34
CA PRO A 393 -10.40 37.61 0.12
C PRO A 393 -9.04 38.33 0.21
N SER A 394 -8.90 39.28 1.14
CA SER A 394 -7.65 40.03 1.33
C SER A 394 -6.54 39.23 2.01
N GLU A 395 -6.89 38.12 2.68
CA GLU A 395 -6.03 37.26 3.51
C GLU A 395 -5.90 35.83 2.95
N ALA A 396 -6.74 35.48 1.97
CA ALA A 396 -6.78 34.14 1.40
C ALA A 396 -5.47 33.76 0.71
N THR A 397 -4.88 32.65 1.11
CA THR A 397 -3.66 32.10 0.47
C THR A 397 -3.98 30.76 -0.13
N THR A 398 -3.57 30.56 -1.38
CA THR A 398 -3.79 29.30 -2.10
C THR A 398 -3.02 28.16 -1.43
N ARG A 399 -3.68 27.03 -1.18
CA ARG A 399 -3.10 25.86 -0.50
C ARG A 399 -2.75 24.69 -1.43
N GLY A 400 -3.47 24.58 -2.53
CA GLY A 400 -3.35 23.43 -3.42
C GLY A 400 -4.32 23.50 -4.58
N ILE A 401 -4.57 22.34 -5.19
CA ILE A 401 -5.37 22.18 -6.41
C ILE A 401 -6.56 21.27 -6.12
N THR A 402 -7.73 21.64 -6.63
CA THR A 402 -8.88 20.75 -6.75
C THR A 402 -8.75 19.94 -8.04
N TYR A 403 -8.58 18.63 -7.95
CA TYR A 403 -8.33 17.75 -9.10
C TYR A 403 -9.17 16.47 -9.05
N PRO A 404 -9.56 15.88 -10.20
CA PRO A 404 -10.23 14.59 -10.21
C PRO A 404 -9.33 13.46 -9.72
N VAL A 405 -9.88 12.56 -8.92
CA VAL A 405 -9.20 11.37 -8.43
C VAL A 405 -10.05 10.12 -8.58
N LYS A 406 -9.38 8.97 -8.66
CA LYS A 406 -9.96 7.64 -8.45
C LYS A 406 -9.55 7.17 -7.06
N ILE A 407 -10.51 6.78 -6.23
CA ILE A 407 -10.27 6.36 -4.84
C ILE A 407 -11.19 5.18 -4.50
N ALA A 408 -10.71 4.27 -3.65
CA ALA A 408 -11.55 3.22 -3.08
C ALA A 408 -12.75 3.85 -2.34
N LYS A 409 -13.97 3.39 -2.60
CA LYS A 409 -15.18 3.93 -1.94
C LYS A 409 -15.08 3.86 -0.42
N ALA A 410 -14.50 2.79 0.12
CA ALA A 410 -14.28 2.62 1.56
C ALA A 410 -13.30 3.66 2.14
N SER A 411 -12.39 4.20 1.33
CA SER A 411 -11.40 5.20 1.74
C SER A 411 -11.93 6.64 1.67
N LEU A 412 -13.10 6.89 1.07
CA LEU A 412 -13.70 8.23 1.05
C LEU A 412 -13.95 8.78 2.46
N SER A 413 -14.31 7.92 3.42
CA SER A 413 -14.49 8.31 4.82
C SER A 413 -13.17 8.55 5.58
N ALA A 414 -12.03 8.15 5.01
CA ALA A 414 -10.72 8.38 5.59
C ALA A 414 -10.13 9.75 5.19
N LEU A 415 -10.71 10.41 4.17
CA LEU A 415 -10.35 11.79 3.84
C LEU A 415 -10.76 12.73 4.98
N THR A 416 -9.83 13.56 5.44
CA THR A 416 -10.02 14.44 6.61
C THR A 416 -10.84 15.69 6.31
N GLY A 417 -11.08 15.98 5.03
CA GLY A 417 -11.83 17.15 4.59
C GLY A 417 -13.34 16.95 4.54
N LYS A 418 -14.05 18.01 4.17
CA LYS A 418 -15.52 18.02 4.13
C LYS A 418 -16.04 17.39 2.83
N LYS A 419 -17.05 16.53 2.93
CA LYS A 419 -17.87 16.12 1.78
C LYS A 419 -18.76 17.28 1.33
N ILE A 420 -18.61 17.66 0.07
CA ILE A 420 -19.42 18.65 -0.64
C ILE A 420 -20.42 17.91 -1.55
N THR A 421 -21.63 18.45 -1.64
CA THR A 421 -22.75 17.96 -2.45
C THR A 421 -23.46 19.13 -3.12
N ASP A 422 -24.35 18.87 -4.07
CA ASP A 422 -25.15 19.92 -4.72
C ASP A 422 -26.03 20.70 -3.72
N ASP A 423 -26.48 20.03 -2.66
CA ASP A 423 -27.27 20.63 -1.58
C ASP A 423 -26.42 21.38 -0.53
N SER A 424 -25.09 21.38 -0.67
CA SER A 424 -24.23 22.11 0.26
C SER A 424 -24.52 23.62 0.20
N PRO A 425 -24.58 24.32 1.36
CA PRO A 425 -24.90 25.75 1.39
C PRO A 425 -23.99 26.56 0.48
N SER A 426 -24.58 27.37 -0.39
CA SER A 426 -23.82 28.30 -1.24
C SER A 426 -23.17 29.39 -0.39
N PHE A 427 -22.04 29.93 -0.85
CA PHE A 427 -21.46 31.15 -0.31
C PHE A 427 -21.19 32.17 -1.43
N GLU A 428 -20.98 33.42 -1.04
CA GLU A 428 -20.78 34.53 -1.96
C GLU A 428 -19.48 35.27 -1.64
N VAL A 429 -18.73 35.61 -2.69
CA VAL A 429 -17.50 36.40 -2.60
C VAL A 429 -17.74 37.73 -3.30
N THR A 430 -17.71 38.82 -2.54
CA THR A 430 -17.87 40.18 -3.07
C THR A 430 -16.53 40.89 -3.17
N THR A 431 -16.34 41.59 -4.28
CA THR A 431 -15.09 42.28 -4.60
C THR A 431 -15.41 43.70 -5.02
N THR A 432 -14.64 44.67 -4.52
CA THR A 432 -14.81 46.07 -4.89
C THR A 432 -13.53 46.58 -5.51
N ALA A 433 -13.61 47.01 -6.78
CA ALA A 433 -12.50 47.58 -7.52
C ALA A 433 -12.93 48.91 -8.12
N ARG A 434 -12.14 49.97 -7.87
CA ARG A 434 -12.37 51.34 -8.39
C ARG A 434 -13.82 51.83 -8.18
N GLY A 435 -14.41 51.54 -7.01
CA GLY A 435 -15.77 51.96 -6.64
C GLY A 435 -16.91 51.12 -7.23
N LYS A 436 -16.62 50.03 -7.97
CA LYS A 436 -17.62 49.08 -8.46
C LYS A 436 -17.49 47.75 -7.75
N SER A 437 -18.62 47.20 -7.31
CA SER A 437 -18.68 45.89 -6.65
C SER A 437 -19.17 44.81 -7.60
N SER A 438 -18.62 43.60 -7.48
CA SER A 438 -19.14 42.39 -8.12
C SER A 438 -19.14 41.23 -7.13
N THR A 439 -20.17 40.40 -7.19
CA THR A 439 -20.35 39.26 -6.28
C THR A 439 -20.38 37.97 -7.09
N ILE A 440 -19.69 36.93 -6.62
CA ILE A 440 -19.72 35.62 -7.26
C ILE A 440 -20.25 34.62 -6.25
N ARG A 441 -21.23 33.84 -6.68
CA ARG A 441 -21.87 32.80 -5.89
C ARG A 441 -21.29 31.44 -6.26
N TYR A 442 -20.85 30.72 -5.24
CA TYR A 442 -20.31 29.37 -5.33
C TYR A 442 -21.37 28.38 -4.81
N SER A 443 -21.57 27.27 -5.54
CA SER A 443 -22.54 26.24 -5.18
C SER A 443 -22.11 24.86 -5.68
N GLY A 444 -22.65 23.79 -5.07
CA GLY A 444 -22.30 22.41 -5.41
C GLY A 444 -20.79 22.17 -5.33
N LYS A 445 -20.22 21.49 -6.33
CA LYS A 445 -18.76 21.23 -6.42
C LYS A 445 -17.89 22.48 -6.30
N GLN A 446 -18.38 23.66 -6.67
CA GLN A 446 -17.63 24.92 -6.58
C GLN A 446 -17.34 25.32 -5.14
N ASN A 447 -18.08 24.79 -4.17
CA ASN A 447 -17.83 25.04 -2.75
C ASN A 447 -16.46 24.51 -2.28
N LEU A 448 -15.83 23.61 -3.05
CA LEU A 448 -14.46 23.15 -2.81
C LEU A 448 -13.46 24.31 -2.77
N PHE A 449 -13.75 25.43 -3.46
CA PHE A 449 -12.90 26.61 -3.51
C PHE A 449 -12.52 27.18 -2.12
N GLN A 450 -13.47 27.21 -1.18
CA GLN A 450 -13.24 27.67 0.21
C GLN A 450 -13.29 26.53 1.23
N SER A 451 -12.98 25.30 0.81
CA SER A 451 -12.95 24.13 1.67
C SER A 451 -11.52 23.68 1.98
N GLY A 452 -11.32 23.03 3.13
CA GLY A 452 -9.99 22.58 3.58
C GLY A 452 -9.38 21.46 2.72
N ASP A 453 -8.14 21.10 3.04
CA ASP A 453 -7.43 19.98 2.43
C ASP A 453 -8.29 18.72 2.48
N TYR A 454 -8.24 17.94 1.40
CA TYR A 454 -8.96 16.68 1.19
C TYR A 454 -10.49 16.78 1.26
N SER A 455 -11.06 17.99 1.20
CA SER A 455 -12.49 18.15 0.95
C SER A 455 -12.81 17.66 -0.45
N TYR A 456 -13.97 17.02 -0.62
CA TYR A 456 -14.25 16.28 -1.85
C TYR A 456 -15.71 16.37 -2.30
N TYR A 457 -15.91 16.21 -3.60
CA TYR A 457 -17.21 16.08 -4.26
C TYR A 457 -17.18 14.82 -5.15
N VAL A 458 -18.10 13.89 -4.95
CA VAL A 458 -18.16 12.63 -5.72
C VAL A 458 -18.73 12.92 -7.11
N LEU A 459 -18.07 12.41 -8.15
CA LEU A 459 -18.48 12.51 -9.54
C LEU A 459 -19.35 11.32 -9.94
N ASP A 460 -20.34 11.57 -10.80
CA ASP A 460 -21.21 10.52 -11.34
C ASP A 460 -20.50 9.71 -12.44
N ASP A 461 -19.65 10.38 -13.23
CA ASP A 461 -18.93 9.78 -14.35
C ASP A 461 -17.42 9.73 -14.11
N ALA A 462 -16.77 8.77 -14.77
CA ALA A 462 -15.32 8.67 -14.78
C ALA A 462 -14.72 9.84 -15.58
N PRO A 463 -13.84 10.68 -14.98
CA PRO A 463 -13.14 11.73 -15.71
C PRO A 463 -12.09 11.12 -16.64
N ALA A 464 -11.84 11.77 -17.78
CA ALA A 464 -10.82 11.34 -18.74
C ALA A 464 -9.38 11.42 -18.18
N PHE A 465 -9.17 12.28 -17.18
CA PHE A 465 -7.90 12.47 -16.49
C PHE A 465 -8.15 12.47 -14.99
N TYR A 466 -7.34 11.74 -14.23
CA TYR A 466 -7.44 11.68 -12.77
C TYR A 466 -6.12 11.28 -12.14
N LYS A 467 -5.97 11.50 -10.84
CA LYS A 467 -4.93 10.86 -10.03
C LYS A 467 -5.49 9.67 -9.26
N GLU A 468 -4.70 8.63 -9.03
CA GLU A 468 -5.08 7.59 -8.08
C GLU A 468 -4.76 8.07 -6.66
N LEU A 469 -5.76 8.08 -5.79
CA LEU A 469 -5.65 8.58 -4.43
C LEU A 469 -5.85 7.43 -3.45
N SER A 470 -4.92 7.25 -2.53
CA SER A 470 -5.06 6.35 -1.39
C SER A 470 -5.19 7.14 -0.09
N ALA A 471 -6.00 6.63 0.84
CA ALA A 471 -6.19 7.23 2.15
C ALA A 471 -6.29 6.13 3.20
N GLU A 472 -5.28 6.04 4.06
CA GLU A 472 -5.15 5.03 5.11
C GLU A 472 -4.53 5.62 6.37
N GLY A 473 -5.08 5.31 7.54
CA GLY A 473 -4.51 5.74 8.83
C GLY A 473 -4.37 7.26 9.02
N GLY A 474 -5.14 8.07 8.28
CA GLY A 474 -5.06 9.54 8.29
C GLY A 474 -3.96 10.11 7.39
N SER A 475 -3.21 9.28 6.67
CA SER A 475 -2.31 9.69 5.60
C SER A 475 -3.03 9.60 4.26
N VAL A 476 -2.80 10.59 3.39
CA VAL A 476 -3.34 10.62 2.03
C VAL A 476 -2.16 10.69 1.08
N SER A 477 -2.17 9.86 0.04
CA SER A 477 -1.16 9.93 -1.02
C SER A 477 -1.77 9.98 -2.42
N ALA A 478 -1.20 10.82 -3.28
CA ALA A 478 -1.67 11.03 -4.64
C ALA A 478 -0.62 10.54 -5.66
N GLY A 479 -1.03 9.60 -6.51
CA GLY A 479 -0.21 9.08 -7.60
C GLY A 479 -0.04 10.07 -8.77
N LYS A 480 0.51 9.58 -9.87
CA LYS A 480 0.63 10.33 -11.13
C LYS A 480 -0.72 10.56 -11.81
N ILE A 481 -0.79 11.57 -12.66
CA ILE A 481 -1.94 11.78 -13.56
C ILE A 481 -2.04 10.58 -14.52
N VAL A 482 -3.22 9.99 -14.55
CA VAL A 482 -3.64 8.97 -15.50
C VAL A 482 -4.45 9.65 -16.61
N GLY A 483 -4.08 9.40 -17.85
CA GLY A 483 -4.75 9.93 -19.05
C GLY A 483 -3.77 10.16 -20.20
N ASN A 484 -4.29 10.33 -21.42
CA ASN A 484 -3.45 10.52 -22.61
C ASN A 484 -3.23 12.00 -22.89
N ALA A 485 -1.97 12.45 -22.84
CA ALA A 485 -1.64 13.84 -23.13
C ALA A 485 -1.98 14.24 -24.57
N THR A 486 -2.59 15.41 -24.73
CA THR A 486 -2.78 16.07 -26.01
C THR A 486 -1.53 16.85 -26.37
N LYS A 487 -0.97 16.62 -27.57
CA LYS A 487 0.21 17.36 -28.02
C LYS A 487 -0.14 18.76 -28.53
N ILE A 488 0.63 19.74 -28.08
CA ILE A 488 0.69 21.08 -28.66
C ILE A 488 1.82 21.05 -29.70
N GLU A 489 1.44 21.02 -30.97
CA GLU A 489 2.38 20.84 -32.10
C GLU A 489 3.48 21.91 -32.15
N ARG A 490 3.14 23.17 -31.87
CA ARG A 490 4.07 24.28 -31.74
C ARG A 490 3.59 25.26 -30.68
N LEU A 491 4.49 25.59 -29.76
CA LEU A 491 4.30 26.61 -28.75
C LEU A 491 5.25 27.76 -29.02
N TYR A 492 4.70 28.94 -29.25
CA TYR A 492 5.48 30.16 -29.42
C TYR A 492 5.52 30.94 -28.12
N VAL A 493 6.70 31.41 -27.74
CA VAL A 493 6.95 32.08 -26.47
C VAL A 493 7.54 33.46 -26.73
N THR A 494 6.95 34.48 -26.12
CA THR A 494 7.53 35.83 -26.07
C THR A 494 7.93 36.14 -24.64
N ILE A 495 9.15 36.64 -24.45
CA ILE A 495 9.67 37.01 -23.13
C ILE A 495 9.86 38.53 -23.10
N THR A 496 9.20 39.20 -22.16
CA THR A 496 9.26 40.66 -22.02
C THR A 496 9.59 41.08 -20.59
N ASN A 497 10.26 42.22 -20.47
CA ASN A 497 10.34 42.94 -19.18
C ASN A 497 8.93 43.49 -18.87
N GLY A 498 8.47 43.34 -17.63
CA GLY A 498 7.15 43.84 -17.23
C GLY A 498 7.00 45.36 -17.37
N GLU A 499 5.78 45.84 -17.57
CA GLU A 499 5.47 47.27 -17.49
C GLU A 499 5.62 47.79 -16.04
N ALA A 500 6.03 49.04 -15.83
CA ALA A 500 6.26 49.64 -14.50
C ALA A 500 5.05 49.63 -13.53
N HIS A 501 3.83 49.33 -14.02
CA HIS A 501 2.62 49.16 -13.20
C HIS A 501 2.35 47.70 -12.80
N HIS A 502 3.21 46.79 -13.22
CA HIS A 502 3.10 45.35 -13.08
C HIS A 502 4.45 44.84 -12.51
N ASP A 503 4.51 44.55 -11.20
CA ASP A 503 5.71 44.09 -10.48
C ASP A 503 6.26 42.70 -10.94
N PHE A 504 6.17 42.34 -12.23
CA PHE A 504 6.39 40.99 -12.77
C PHE A 504 7.53 41.01 -13.78
N SER A 505 8.61 40.28 -13.52
CA SER A 505 9.75 40.22 -14.44
C SER A 505 10.52 38.91 -14.26
N PRO A 506 10.69 38.07 -15.30
CA PRO A 506 10.17 38.20 -16.67
C PRO A 506 8.67 37.87 -16.79
N GLN A 507 8.03 38.41 -17.83
CA GLN A 507 6.72 37.94 -18.31
C GLN A 507 6.93 37.01 -19.51
N ILE A 508 6.32 35.84 -19.48
CA ILE A 508 6.38 34.84 -20.54
C ILE A 508 4.97 34.67 -21.09
N THR A 509 4.72 35.17 -22.30
CA THR A 509 3.42 35.01 -22.98
C THR A 509 3.49 33.87 -23.98
N MET A 510 2.47 33.02 -24.00
CA MET A 510 2.40 31.82 -24.83
C MET A 510 1.36 31.95 -25.94
N TYR A 511 1.73 31.49 -27.13
CA TYR A 511 0.90 31.50 -28.32
C TYR A 511 0.96 30.14 -29.03
N ILE A 512 -0.07 29.86 -29.81
CA ILE A 512 -0.19 28.69 -30.69
C ILE A 512 -0.56 29.16 -32.10
N ASP A 513 -0.45 28.28 -33.09
CA ASP A 513 -0.95 28.55 -34.44
C ASP A 513 -2.44 28.93 -34.39
N ASP A 514 -2.83 30.02 -35.06
CA ASP A 514 -4.24 30.40 -35.17
C ASP A 514 -4.97 29.37 -36.07
N PRO A 515 -5.97 28.65 -35.55
CA PRO A 515 -6.66 27.62 -36.33
C PRO A 515 -7.49 28.19 -37.48
N THR A 516 -7.76 29.49 -37.47
CA THR A 516 -8.60 30.19 -38.46
C THR A 516 -7.80 30.99 -39.47
N ASN A 517 -6.57 31.40 -39.14
CA ASN A 517 -5.73 32.26 -39.98
C ASN A 517 -4.32 31.69 -40.13
N ALA A 518 -4.07 31.01 -41.26
CA ALA A 518 -2.76 30.45 -41.56
C ALA A 518 -1.65 31.52 -41.51
N GLY A 519 -0.55 31.21 -40.80
CA GLY A 519 0.59 32.11 -40.61
C GLY A 519 0.40 33.18 -39.53
N LYS A 520 -0.74 33.18 -38.84
CA LYS A 520 -0.97 33.97 -37.63
C LYS A 520 -0.89 33.09 -36.39
N VAL A 521 -0.65 33.73 -35.25
CA VAL A 521 -0.66 33.09 -33.93
C VAL A 521 -1.74 33.72 -33.06
N THR A 522 -2.32 32.90 -32.18
CA THR A 522 -3.25 33.34 -31.14
C THR A 522 -2.71 32.96 -29.77
N LYS A 523 -3.14 33.68 -28.73
CA LYS A 523 -2.73 33.36 -27.36
C LYS A 523 -3.22 31.97 -26.96
N LEU A 524 -2.39 31.22 -26.25
CA LEU A 524 -2.76 29.91 -25.74
C LEU A 524 -3.89 30.05 -24.71
N THR A 525 -5.03 29.44 -24.99
CA THR A 525 -6.18 29.37 -24.08
C THR A 525 -6.66 27.92 -23.99
N PHE A 526 -7.04 27.49 -22.80
CA PHE A 526 -7.64 26.18 -22.57
C PHE A 526 -9.15 26.34 -22.45
N ASN A 527 -9.90 25.78 -23.41
CA ASN A 527 -11.36 25.90 -23.50
C ASN A 527 -12.04 24.55 -23.24
N ASP A 528 -11.55 23.81 -22.25
CA ASP A 528 -12.04 22.47 -21.92
C ASP A 528 -13.37 22.56 -21.15
N GLU A 529 -14.43 23.02 -21.82
CA GLU A 529 -15.75 23.33 -21.23
C GLU A 529 -15.60 23.92 -19.82
N ALA A 530 -14.84 25.01 -19.74
CA ALA A 530 -14.51 25.67 -18.49
C ALA A 530 -15.76 25.77 -17.60
N GLU A 531 -15.68 25.23 -16.37
CA GLU A 531 -16.76 25.33 -15.40
C GLU A 531 -17.24 26.77 -15.29
N LYS A 532 -18.47 27.03 -14.85
CA LYS A 532 -18.99 28.40 -14.80
C LYS A 532 -19.58 28.72 -13.45
N ALA A 533 -19.27 29.88 -12.90
CA ALA A 533 -19.90 30.39 -11.67
C ALA A 533 -20.86 31.54 -11.96
N ALA A 534 -21.86 31.71 -11.11
CA ALA A 534 -22.83 32.79 -11.21
C ALA A 534 -22.21 34.09 -10.67
N LYS A 535 -22.06 35.08 -11.53
CA LYS A 535 -21.63 36.43 -11.18
C LYS A 535 -22.82 37.37 -11.11
N VAL A 536 -23.03 37.95 -9.95
CA VAL A 536 -24.04 38.96 -9.67
C VAL A 536 -23.41 40.34 -9.85
N THR A 537 -24.02 41.14 -10.71
CA THR A 537 -23.68 42.54 -10.97
C THR A 537 -24.89 43.43 -10.69
N GLU A 538 -24.70 44.76 -10.68
CA GLU A 538 -25.81 45.71 -10.57
C GLU A 538 -26.87 45.54 -11.69
N GLY A 539 -26.51 44.91 -12.82
CA GLY A 539 -27.39 44.67 -13.97
C GLY A 539 -28.04 43.29 -14.04
N GLY A 540 -27.80 42.40 -13.07
CA GLY A 540 -28.33 41.02 -13.07
C GLY A 540 -27.26 39.95 -12.84
N THR A 541 -27.62 38.68 -13.11
CA THR A 541 -26.73 37.52 -12.97
C THR A 541 -26.25 37.06 -14.34
N GLU A 542 -24.95 36.86 -14.47
CA GLU A 542 -24.28 36.34 -15.67
C GLU A 542 -23.43 35.12 -15.28
N GLU A 543 -23.25 34.16 -16.19
CA GLU A 543 -22.28 33.09 -16.00
C GLU A 543 -20.87 33.59 -16.37
N GLN A 544 -19.88 33.30 -15.53
CA GLN A 544 -18.48 33.54 -15.87
C GLN A 544 -17.71 32.22 -15.95
N PRO A 545 -16.95 32.00 -17.03
CA PRO A 545 -16.10 30.82 -17.14
C PRO A 545 -14.97 30.90 -16.11
N LEU A 546 -14.79 29.77 -15.45
CA LEU A 546 -13.72 29.46 -14.52
C LEU A 546 -12.51 28.97 -15.35
N SER A 547 -11.28 29.29 -14.94
CA SER A 547 -10.11 28.79 -15.67
C SER A 547 -10.06 27.27 -15.68
N ALA A 548 -9.76 26.70 -16.84
CA ALA A 548 -9.52 25.28 -16.99
C ALA A 548 -8.13 24.87 -16.45
N LEU A 549 -7.13 25.75 -16.55
CA LEU A 549 -5.74 25.45 -16.17
C LEU A 549 -5.56 25.38 -14.65
N LYS A 550 -5.00 24.27 -14.17
CA LYS A 550 -4.80 23.92 -12.76
C LYS A 550 -3.33 23.99 -12.36
N ALA A 551 -2.43 23.47 -13.19
CA ALA A 551 -0.99 23.42 -12.94
C ALA A 551 -0.19 23.46 -14.25
N ILE A 552 1.08 23.84 -14.14
CA ILE A 552 2.09 23.66 -15.19
C ILE A 552 3.25 22.86 -14.61
N ILE A 553 3.82 21.96 -15.39
CA ILE A 553 5.10 21.31 -15.11
C ILE A 553 6.08 21.74 -16.19
N ALA A 554 7.21 22.33 -15.78
CA ALA A 554 8.32 22.63 -16.68
C ALA A 554 9.38 21.54 -16.56
N THR A 555 9.85 21.02 -17.70
CA THR A 555 10.96 20.07 -17.74
C THR A 555 12.16 20.74 -18.39
N ASP A 556 13.30 20.74 -17.69
CA ASP A 556 14.54 21.25 -18.26
C ASP A 556 15.19 20.25 -19.24
N THR A 557 16.21 20.71 -19.94
CA THR A 557 16.98 19.89 -20.90
C THR A 557 17.72 18.70 -20.28
N ASN A 558 17.85 18.62 -18.96
CA ASN A 558 18.42 17.47 -18.25
C ASN A 558 17.33 16.49 -17.78
N GLY A 559 16.06 16.75 -18.11
CA GLY A 559 14.92 15.95 -17.67
C GLY A 559 14.43 16.27 -16.25
N LYS A 560 14.96 17.32 -15.60
CA LYS A 560 14.50 17.73 -14.26
C LYS A 560 13.17 18.46 -14.36
N THR A 561 12.20 18.03 -13.55
CA THR A 561 10.83 18.53 -13.57
C THR A 561 10.56 19.50 -12.42
N TYR A 562 9.81 20.54 -12.74
CA TYR A 562 9.48 21.65 -11.86
C TYR A 562 7.98 21.90 -11.89
N GLY A 563 7.31 21.78 -10.74
CA GLY A 563 5.90 22.10 -10.58
C GLY A 563 5.70 23.58 -10.33
N LEU A 564 4.87 24.22 -11.14
CA LEU A 564 4.57 25.65 -11.05
C LEU A 564 3.22 25.83 -10.35
N THR A 565 3.22 26.40 -9.16
CA THR A 565 1.98 26.65 -8.40
C THR A 565 1.50 28.08 -8.60
N THR A 566 0.23 28.35 -8.29
CA THR A 566 -0.38 29.69 -8.32
C THR A 566 -0.22 30.41 -9.67
N LEU A 567 -1.05 30.05 -10.66
CA LEU A 567 -0.90 30.56 -12.03
C LEU A 567 -1.70 31.85 -12.31
N SER A 568 -2.00 32.67 -11.28
CA SER A 568 -3.08 33.68 -11.31
C SER A 568 -3.07 34.64 -12.53
N ASN A 569 -1.91 34.90 -13.15
CA ASN A 569 -1.77 35.70 -14.37
C ASN A 569 -2.26 35.01 -15.65
N PHE A 570 -2.22 33.68 -15.72
CA PHE A 570 -2.82 32.91 -16.81
C PHE A 570 -4.35 33.04 -16.81
N PHE A 571 -4.96 33.21 -15.62
CA PHE A 571 -6.40 33.32 -15.40
C PHE A 571 -7.00 34.64 -15.90
N TRP A 572 -6.22 35.73 -16.02
CA TRP A 572 -6.69 37.00 -16.58
C TRP A 572 -6.81 36.97 -18.12
N ALA A 573 -6.91 35.78 -18.73
CA ALA A 573 -6.83 35.53 -20.17
C ALA A 573 -5.54 36.10 -20.82
N LYS A 574 -4.51 36.38 -20.02
CA LYS A 574 -3.28 36.97 -20.55
C LYS A 574 -2.34 35.93 -21.15
N SER A 575 -2.56 34.63 -20.88
CA SER A 575 -1.71 33.52 -21.32
C SER A 575 -0.25 33.72 -20.90
N GLN A 576 -0.07 34.17 -19.66
CA GLN A 576 1.19 34.67 -19.12
C GLN A 576 1.63 33.89 -17.88
N MET A 577 2.90 33.50 -17.85
CA MET A 577 3.63 33.17 -16.62
C MET A 577 4.43 34.40 -16.20
N GLY A 578 4.44 34.72 -14.90
CA GLY A 578 5.14 35.92 -14.43
C GLY A 578 5.65 35.76 -13.01
N PHE A 579 6.94 35.94 -12.81
CA PHE A 579 7.60 35.74 -11.52
C PHE A 579 7.55 37.03 -10.69
N LYS A 580 7.33 36.91 -9.37
CA LYS A 580 7.42 38.04 -8.43
C LYS A 580 8.24 37.66 -7.21
N ALA A 581 9.05 38.60 -6.73
CA ALA A 581 9.74 38.48 -5.44
C ALA A 581 8.72 38.52 -4.26
N PRO A 582 8.92 37.72 -3.19
CA PRO A 582 8.19 37.88 -1.94
C PRO A 582 8.32 39.33 -1.46
N LYS A 583 7.20 39.92 -1.03
CA LYS A 583 7.19 41.30 -0.53
C LYS A 583 7.82 41.32 0.87
N SER A 584 8.99 41.93 1.02
CA SER A 584 9.65 42.22 2.29
C SER A 584 9.27 43.63 2.77
N GLU A 585 9.14 43.82 4.09
CA GLU A 585 8.99 45.16 4.70
C GLU A 585 10.22 46.05 4.47
N ASP A 586 11.36 45.41 4.24
CA ASP A 586 12.61 46.02 3.84
C ASP A 586 12.76 45.89 2.32
N GLU A 587 12.52 46.98 1.58
CA GLU A 587 12.58 47.01 0.11
C GLU A 587 13.97 46.65 -0.43
N THR A 588 15.04 46.82 0.37
CA THR A 588 16.40 46.39 0.02
C THR A 588 16.61 44.87 0.11
N LYS A 589 15.64 44.16 0.71
CA LYS A 589 15.56 42.70 0.80
C LYS A 589 14.45 42.11 -0.06
N ASN A 590 13.83 42.90 -0.95
CA ASN A 590 13.03 42.38 -2.06
C ASN A 590 13.96 41.70 -3.08
N ASN A 591 14.67 40.65 -2.63
CA ASN A 591 15.39 39.77 -3.51
C ASN A 591 14.33 38.94 -4.22
N TYR A 592 14.36 38.93 -5.56
CA TYR A 592 13.85 37.77 -6.28
C TYR A 592 14.62 36.58 -5.72
N PRO A 593 13.99 35.67 -4.94
CA PRO A 593 14.64 34.40 -4.65
C PRO A 593 15.06 33.86 -6.01
N GLN A 594 16.27 33.31 -6.12
CA GLN A 594 16.66 32.64 -7.35
C GLN A 594 15.66 31.50 -7.55
N HIS A 595 14.63 31.76 -8.36
CA HIS A 595 13.60 30.79 -8.63
C HIS A 595 14.31 29.57 -9.22
N PRO A 596 13.98 28.33 -8.81
CA PRO A 596 14.69 27.14 -9.28
C PRO A 596 14.81 27.03 -10.81
N LEU A 597 13.85 27.65 -11.51
CA LEU A 597 13.79 27.77 -12.97
C LEU A 597 14.66 28.88 -13.59
N VAL A 598 15.08 29.90 -12.85
CA VAL A 598 15.89 31.00 -13.41
C VAL A 598 17.22 30.46 -13.93
N GLY A 599 17.55 30.81 -15.17
CA GLY A 599 18.72 30.30 -15.89
C GLY A 599 18.58 28.87 -16.41
N LYS A 600 17.48 28.18 -16.12
CA LYS A 600 17.20 26.85 -16.67
C LYS A 600 16.71 26.96 -18.10
N GLN A 601 17.14 26.00 -18.91
CA GLN A 601 16.69 25.83 -20.27
C GLN A 601 15.56 24.80 -20.31
N ILE A 602 14.36 25.26 -20.66
CA ILE A 602 13.13 24.47 -20.64
C ILE A 602 12.94 23.81 -22.00
N ALA A 603 12.78 22.49 -21.98
CA ALA A 603 12.56 21.66 -23.17
C ALA A 603 11.11 21.20 -23.31
N LYS A 604 10.35 21.12 -22.21
CA LYS A 604 8.94 20.73 -22.23
C LYS A 604 8.12 21.55 -21.24
N LEU A 605 6.89 21.89 -21.63
CA LEU A 605 5.85 22.38 -20.75
C LEU A 605 4.64 21.45 -20.80
N SER A 606 4.23 20.93 -19.66
CA SER A 606 3.00 20.16 -19.50
C SER A 606 1.97 21.03 -18.76
N PHE A 607 0.80 21.21 -19.37
CA PHE A 607 -0.30 22.00 -18.86
C PHE A 607 -1.41 21.06 -18.38
N ILE A 608 -1.76 21.17 -17.11
CA ILE A 608 -2.76 20.32 -16.48
C ILE A 608 -4.04 21.11 -16.33
N THR A 609 -5.12 20.61 -16.92
CA THR A 609 -6.47 21.12 -16.72
C THR A 609 -7.31 20.07 -15.99
N GLN A 610 -8.54 20.42 -15.59
CA GLN A 610 -9.44 19.44 -14.97
C GLN A 610 -9.78 18.28 -15.90
N ASN A 611 -9.85 18.53 -17.20
CA ASN A 611 -10.36 17.60 -18.21
C ASN A 611 -9.27 17.21 -19.23
N GLY A 612 -8.02 17.58 -19.00
CA GLY A 612 -6.96 17.52 -20.00
C GLY A 612 -5.55 17.59 -19.43
N LEU A 613 -4.64 16.92 -20.12
CA LEU A 613 -3.19 17.10 -20.00
C LEU A 613 -2.68 17.49 -21.38
N HIS A 614 -1.99 18.62 -21.49
CA HIS A 614 -1.45 19.10 -22.77
C HIS A 614 0.06 19.27 -22.68
N GLU A 615 0.80 18.83 -23.70
CA GLU A 615 2.26 18.88 -23.68
C GLU A 615 2.83 19.60 -24.89
N ALA A 616 3.76 20.52 -24.64
CA ALA A 616 4.51 21.24 -25.65
C ALA A 616 6.00 20.94 -25.50
N GLU A 617 6.58 20.28 -26.52
CA GLU A 617 8.03 20.04 -26.63
C GLU A 617 8.66 20.89 -27.73
N ASN A 618 7.87 21.34 -28.71
CA ASN A 618 8.33 22.21 -29.77
C ASN A 618 8.10 23.68 -29.41
N ILE A 619 9.06 24.25 -28.67
CA ILE A 619 8.94 25.61 -28.11
C ILE A 619 9.86 26.57 -28.87
N THR A 620 9.31 27.63 -29.46
CA THR A 620 10.08 28.64 -30.20
C THR A 620 9.98 30.01 -29.53
N VAL A 621 11.12 30.68 -29.34
CA VAL A 621 11.17 32.03 -28.74
C VAL A 621 11.19 33.11 -29.82
N GLY A 622 10.48 34.20 -29.58
CA GLY A 622 10.42 35.30 -30.53
C GLY A 622 9.59 36.48 -30.05
N THR A 623 9.13 37.27 -31.01
CA THR A 623 8.23 38.41 -30.80
C THR A 623 6.95 38.26 -31.62
N VAL A 624 5.86 38.88 -31.15
CA VAL A 624 4.60 38.92 -31.87
C VAL A 624 4.24 40.36 -32.18
N ALA A 625 3.98 40.66 -33.45
CA ALA A 625 3.44 41.92 -33.94
C ALA A 625 2.28 41.64 -34.89
N GLU A 626 1.12 42.29 -34.67
CA GLU A 626 -0.09 42.08 -35.49
C GLU A 626 -0.46 40.60 -35.69
N ASN A 627 -0.33 39.80 -34.62
CA ASN A 627 -0.55 38.35 -34.60
C ASN A 627 0.38 37.55 -35.53
N VAL A 628 1.48 38.12 -36.01
CA VAL A 628 2.55 37.39 -36.72
C VAL A 628 3.67 37.12 -35.74
N PHE A 629 4.09 35.85 -35.65
CA PHE A 629 5.26 35.48 -34.85
C PHE A 629 6.54 35.60 -35.67
N THR A 630 7.55 36.24 -35.09
CA THR A 630 8.90 36.33 -35.65
C THR A 630 9.86 35.68 -34.67
N ALA A 631 10.44 34.54 -35.06
CA ALA A 631 11.43 33.82 -34.27
C ALA A 631 12.71 34.66 -34.10
N HIS A 632 13.39 34.52 -32.97
CA HIS A 632 14.76 35.02 -32.85
C HIS A 632 15.75 34.09 -33.59
N ASP A 633 16.80 34.65 -34.18
CA ASP A 633 17.77 33.88 -34.97
C ASP A 633 18.50 32.84 -34.10
N GLY A 634 18.48 31.57 -34.52
CA GLY A 634 19.29 30.49 -33.94
C GLY A 634 18.66 29.66 -32.83
N ASP A 635 17.36 29.82 -32.54
CA ASP A 635 16.73 29.10 -31.42
C ASP A 635 16.28 27.67 -31.79
N GLU A 636 16.77 26.70 -31.02
CA GLU A 636 16.27 25.32 -30.95
C GLU A 636 14.92 25.27 -30.19
N ALA A 637 14.26 24.10 -30.13
CA ALA A 637 13.00 23.87 -29.43
C ALA A 637 13.09 23.97 -27.89
N LYS A 638 13.52 25.13 -27.37
CA LYS A 638 13.79 25.37 -25.94
C LYS A 638 13.88 26.86 -25.63
N PHE A 639 13.66 27.24 -24.39
CA PHE A 639 13.87 28.63 -23.94
C PHE A 639 14.51 28.72 -22.56
N ILE A 640 15.26 29.80 -22.32
CA ILE A 640 15.88 30.07 -21.02
C ILE A 640 14.99 31.04 -20.25
N ILE A 641 14.74 30.75 -18.98
CA ILE A 641 14.11 31.72 -18.07
C ILE A 641 15.18 32.76 -17.69
N PRO A 642 15.10 34.01 -18.18
CA PRO A 642 16.17 34.97 -17.94
C PRO A 642 16.24 35.36 -16.46
N ASN A 643 17.46 35.57 -15.96
CA ASN A 643 17.68 36.21 -14.68
C ASN A 643 17.54 37.73 -14.86
N LEU A 644 16.42 38.31 -14.45
CA LEU A 644 16.16 39.75 -14.53
C LEU A 644 16.45 40.49 -13.22
N GLN A 645 17.33 39.96 -12.35
CA GLN A 645 17.78 40.69 -11.17
C GLN A 645 18.47 42.01 -11.56
N GLY A 646 17.84 43.15 -11.20
CA GLY A 646 18.51 44.45 -11.12
C GLY A 646 18.74 45.22 -12.42
N LYS A 647 17.91 45.03 -13.45
CA LYS A 647 17.83 45.96 -14.60
C LYS A 647 16.40 46.26 -15.01
#